data_AF-A0A812HZD7-F1
#
_entry.id   AF-A0A812HZD7-F1
#
_cell.length_a   1.000
_cell.length_b   1.000
_cell.length_c   1.000
_cell.angle_alpha   90.00
_cell.angle_beta   90.00
_cell.angle_gamma   90.00
#
_symmetry.space_group_name_H-M   'P 1'
#
loop_
_entity.id
_entity.type
_entity.pdbx_description
1 polymer ?
#
loop_
_entity_poly.entity_id
_entity_poly.type
_entity_poly.pdbx_seq_one_letter_code
_entity_poly.pdbx_strand_id
1 'polypeptide(L)'
;MGVATSLPAPADCCQVQQDSASSTALAVEICDAGPIPAAHPVPGQQEPAQAGLEDEGRGTNALPVTEMESMELAEPEAGHAKSKPMPIGISKSQRVTHGRYSEVDMEIVRGISLRKSLANLGRVWRYSPQTWSMEDRMSLYQLSKEVPEFQMFISHTWRTPGRWKVLSLSFQCGWHHVLLCWCGAVFLCFGLCLADVLPMPFKYKARILGFTGLCPMGFWVLLGAFLTTVLSLASVPLLPDRCQRSDISFVDVTSIHQVDHMLMERGVYGIAGFLSISSELRILWSSPYLSRLWCVFELAAYKKVNPEGKITFRPLFVERVVSVMMASTYVFAMAFLIARDILGPGAILLGFGFAMWVCPYSLGIYLLRMNFREKHQLVSQLASFDLDQVDCAEKFDRDFIHAAIEKWYGSKSAFTQFVRQDLRQELEKTALATRIPRRYLMLMLTPVLSLSSEFFLANWKGGAPFECLFSFAVGIFIAFDIFYLMACYLLMAYLCDVLAPKRFGCLDHLQTLFVIVLVGLMSYGLQWSAQAYQASLAGAFIFLALSMVFAALMWWLEGKKCSQSIKEAHESPEMKELPSSGVPSQIVEAIEGGEKTAPGPASADKGQMAALGPAETEATHAESQSVPAAISTLGSSDRLTQRRYSEVDVEIVRGISLRKSLANLGRVWRYSPKTWSLEDRMSLYQLSAKVPKFQMFISHTWWTPGRWKVLSLSFQCGWHHVLLCWCGTVILCWCLYLADFLPMPFKYKARIMDFTELCPMGFWVLAAGFLSTVLSLSSVPLLPDRCQRSDISFVDVTSIHQVDHMLMERGVYGIAGFLSISSELRILWSSPYLSRLWCVFELAAYKKVNPEGKITLRPLFVERVVSVMMVSTYVFAMLFLIARDVIGPGAILLGFSFAMWVVPYSLGIYLLRMNFREKHQLISQLASFDLDQVDCAESFDRTFIHSAIEKWYGSKGAFTQFVRNDLRLELEKTALATRIPRRYLMLMLTPILSLSSEFFVANWKGGAPFECLFSFAVGIFVAFDIFYLMACYLLMAYLCDVLAPRRFGCLDHLQTLFVIVLVVGLMSYGVQWSAQAYQASLAGAFVFLAISVVFAVLMWWLEGRSRCGQTCHGSSKDARDTEFPQNTGTP
;
A
#
# COMPACT_ATOMS: atom_id res chain seq x y z
N MET A 1 35.72 33.72 14.62
CA MET A 1 36.41 32.99 15.71
C MET A 1 36.43 31.52 15.32
N GLY A 2 37.63 30.93 15.27
CA GLY A 2 37.87 29.61 14.68
C GLY A 2 37.51 28.43 15.59
N VAL A 3 37.50 27.22 15.02
CA VAL A 3 38.57 26.22 15.15
C VAL A 3 38.15 25.01 14.30
N ALA A 4 39.08 24.53 13.48
CA ALA A 4 39.00 23.31 12.69
C ALA A 4 39.53 22.12 13.51
N THR A 5 38.94 20.94 13.35
CA THR A 5 39.62 19.67 13.56
C THR A 5 39.19 18.64 12.51
N SER A 6 40.21 18.07 11.90
CA SER A 6 40.24 17.04 10.86
C SER A 6 40.37 15.63 11.46
N LEU A 7 40.12 14.62 10.60
CA LEU A 7 40.57 13.20 10.60
C LEU A 7 39.42 12.17 10.69
N PRO A 8 39.57 10.92 10.21
CA PRO A 8 40.01 10.49 8.86
C PRO A 8 39.09 9.37 8.28
N ALA A 9 39.36 8.94 7.05
CA ALA A 9 38.88 7.69 6.44
C ALA A 9 40.08 7.03 5.71
N PRO A 10 40.04 5.79 5.18
CA PRO A 10 39.09 4.66 5.35
C PRO A 10 39.80 3.30 5.64
N ALA A 11 39.05 2.21 5.83
CA ALA A 11 39.54 0.85 5.62
C ALA A 11 38.45 -0.03 4.99
N ASP A 12 38.83 -0.69 3.89
CA ASP A 12 38.06 -1.60 3.06
C ASP A 12 37.72 -2.91 3.76
N CYS A 13 36.53 -3.47 3.49
CA CYS A 13 36.35 -4.93 3.45
C CYS A 13 35.04 -5.35 2.76
N CYS A 14 35.11 -6.52 2.11
CA CYS A 14 34.04 -7.36 1.55
C CYS A 14 33.69 -7.20 0.06
N GLN A 15 34.49 -7.87 -0.78
CA GLN A 15 33.98 -8.66 -1.90
C GLN A 15 33.18 -9.85 -1.36
N VAL A 16 31.99 -10.12 -1.92
CA VAL A 16 31.31 -11.42 -1.81
C VAL A 16 30.84 -11.83 -3.20
N GLN A 17 31.33 -13.00 -3.64
CA GLN A 17 30.96 -13.73 -4.85
C GLN A 17 29.46 -14.04 -4.90
N GLN A 18 28.88 -13.89 -6.08
CA GLN A 18 27.61 -14.48 -6.46
C GLN A 18 27.86 -15.90 -6.97
N ASP A 19 27.13 -16.89 -6.45
CA ASP A 19 26.87 -18.15 -7.13
C ASP A 19 25.39 -18.54 -7.02
N SER A 20 24.95 -19.21 -8.08
CA SER A 20 23.58 -19.53 -8.46
C SER A 20 23.04 -20.84 -7.89
N ALA A 21 21.74 -20.83 -7.56
CA ALA A 21 20.71 -21.89 -7.61
C ALA A 21 21.02 -23.36 -7.21
N SER A 22 20.26 -23.89 -6.24
CA SER A 22 19.43 -25.13 -6.32
C SER A 22 19.20 -25.77 -4.95
N SER A 23 18.11 -26.53 -4.81
CA SER A 23 17.63 -27.14 -3.57
C SER A 23 18.41 -28.39 -3.15
N THR A 24 18.79 -28.49 -1.87
CA THR A 24 18.76 -29.77 -1.12
C THR A 24 18.95 -29.54 0.38
N ALA A 25 18.25 -30.37 1.17
CA ALA A 25 18.34 -30.49 2.62
C ALA A 25 19.63 -31.20 3.07
N LEU A 26 20.09 -30.93 4.30
CA LEU A 26 20.57 -31.90 5.30
C LEU A 26 20.98 -31.11 6.58
N ALA A 27 20.42 -31.42 7.75
CA ALA A 27 20.95 -32.37 8.73
C ALA A 27 22.39 -32.03 9.17
N VAL A 28 22.49 -31.52 10.39
CA VAL A 28 23.75 -31.32 11.13
C VAL A 28 24.08 -32.65 11.81
N GLU A 29 25.20 -33.24 11.42
CA GLU A 29 25.84 -34.33 12.16
C GLU A 29 27.27 -33.91 12.54
N ILE A 30 27.64 -34.40 13.72
CA ILE A 30 28.76 -34.08 14.60
C ILE A 30 30.08 -34.63 14.04
N CYS A 31 31.21 -33.93 14.26
CA CYS A 31 32.50 -34.57 14.58
C CYS A 31 33.56 -33.58 15.10
N ASP A 32 34.06 -33.91 16.29
CA ASP A 32 35.45 -33.88 16.76
C ASP A 32 36.28 -32.59 16.85
N ALA A 33 36.43 -32.12 18.10
CA ALA A 33 37.54 -31.27 18.55
C ALA A 33 38.58 -32.13 19.29
N GLY A 34 39.82 -32.13 18.81
CA GLY A 34 41.01 -32.60 19.51
C GLY A 34 41.68 -31.50 20.35
N PRO A 35 42.60 -31.84 21.29
CA PRO A 35 42.87 -31.05 22.48
C PRO A 35 44.13 -30.16 22.38
N ILE A 36 44.16 -29.06 23.14
CA ILE A 36 45.37 -28.22 23.35
C ILE A 36 45.59 -27.98 24.86
N PRO A 37 46.85 -27.96 25.35
CA PRO A 37 47.19 -28.25 26.74
C PRO A 37 47.65 -27.04 27.60
N ALA A 38 48.14 -27.36 28.79
CA ALA A 38 48.30 -26.60 30.02
C ALA A 38 49.34 -25.45 30.10
N ALA A 39 48.99 -24.49 30.97
CA ALA A 39 49.72 -23.71 32.00
C ALA A 39 51.26 -23.45 31.97
N HIS A 40 51.65 -22.19 32.27
CA HIS A 40 52.56 -21.68 33.35
C HIS A 40 53.07 -20.20 33.06
N PRO A 41 53.79 -19.45 33.94
CA PRO A 41 53.22 -18.47 34.91
C PRO A 41 53.91 -17.05 34.96
N VAL A 42 53.31 -16.07 35.69
CA VAL A 42 53.81 -15.03 36.69
C VAL A 42 55.20 -14.34 36.46
N PRO A 43 55.55 -13.06 36.87
CA PRO A 43 55.06 -12.16 37.97
C PRO A 43 54.99 -10.63 37.72
N GLY A 44 54.49 -9.87 38.71
CA GLY A 44 54.96 -8.48 38.97
C GLY A 44 54.04 -7.61 39.85
N GLN A 45 54.41 -7.42 41.12
CA GLN A 45 53.77 -6.58 42.16
C GLN A 45 53.91 -5.07 41.94
N GLN A 46 52.97 -4.26 42.44
CA GLN A 46 53.23 -3.19 43.43
C GLN A 46 51.94 -2.49 43.92
N GLU A 47 51.68 -2.64 45.21
CA GLU A 47 50.87 -1.76 46.08
C GLU A 47 51.82 -0.68 46.68
N PRO A 48 51.37 0.46 47.26
CA PRO A 48 50.76 0.41 48.61
C PRO A 48 49.82 1.57 49.06
N ALA A 49 49.17 1.33 50.22
CA ALA A 49 48.90 2.25 51.35
C ALA A 49 47.82 3.36 51.23
N GLN A 50 47.06 3.77 52.26
CA GLN A 50 46.82 3.35 53.66
C GLN A 50 45.67 4.22 54.26
N ALA A 51 45.03 3.69 55.32
CA ALA A 51 44.38 4.38 56.47
C ALA A 51 43.08 5.19 56.28
N GLY A 52 42.04 5.09 57.12
CA GLY A 52 41.80 4.30 58.32
C GLY A 52 40.64 4.87 59.18
N LEU A 53 40.02 3.98 59.99
CA LEU A 53 39.32 4.16 61.28
C LEU A 53 37.77 4.28 61.34
N GLU A 54 37.19 3.21 61.94
CA GLU A 54 36.24 3.14 63.09
C GLU A 54 34.79 3.70 62.92
N ASP A 55 33.70 3.11 63.43
CA ASP A 55 33.46 2.01 64.38
C ASP A 55 31.97 1.54 64.32
N GLU A 56 31.72 0.34 64.88
CA GLU A 56 30.50 -0.20 65.53
C GLU A 56 29.12 -0.28 64.83
N GLY A 57 28.48 -1.46 64.96
CA GLY A 57 27.01 -1.51 65.09
C GLY A 57 26.21 -2.70 64.57
N ARG A 58 26.42 -3.91 65.15
CA ARG A 58 25.41 -4.94 65.51
C ARG A 58 24.19 -5.27 64.60
N GLY A 59 24.03 -6.58 64.33
CA GLY A 59 22.72 -7.24 64.51
C GLY A 59 22.25 -8.23 63.45
N THR A 60 22.91 -9.40 63.32
CA THR A 60 22.35 -10.59 62.67
C THR A 60 21.54 -11.42 63.67
N ASN A 61 20.24 -11.60 63.44
CA ASN A 61 19.44 -12.62 64.11
C ASN A 61 19.10 -13.73 63.11
N ALA A 62 19.78 -14.86 63.28
CA ALA A 62 19.33 -16.17 62.83
C ALA A 62 18.55 -16.83 63.97
N LEU A 63 17.41 -17.45 63.66
CA LEU A 63 16.72 -18.40 64.55
C LEU A 63 16.15 -19.57 63.71
N PRO A 64 15.97 -20.75 64.32
CA PRO A 64 16.26 -22.03 63.70
C PRO A 64 15.01 -22.88 63.44
N VAL A 65 15.17 -23.81 62.51
CA VAL A 65 14.24 -24.93 62.26
C VAL A 65 14.24 -25.83 63.49
N THR A 66 13.07 -26.04 64.07
CA THR A 66 12.83 -26.95 65.20
C THR A 66 12.24 -28.25 64.67
N GLU A 67 12.89 -29.36 64.98
CA GLU A 67 12.35 -30.72 64.98
C GLU A 67 11.32 -30.91 66.11
N MET A 68 10.34 -31.77 65.83
CA MET A 68 9.55 -32.69 66.67
C MET A 68 8.14 -32.73 66.04
N GLU A 69 7.48 -33.85 65.76
CA GLU A 69 7.45 -35.10 66.51
C GLU A 69 6.72 -36.14 65.65
N SER A 70 7.20 -37.37 65.72
CA SER A 70 6.58 -38.58 65.20
C SER A 70 5.35 -38.96 66.02
N MET A 71 4.20 -39.10 65.37
CA MET A 71 3.04 -39.80 65.94
C MET A 71 2.62 -40.94 65.00
N GLU A 72 3.09 -42.12 65.38
CA GLU A 72 2.72 -43.43 64.86
C GLU A 72 1.34 -43.78 65.42
N LEU A 73 0.36 -44.13 64.57
CA LEU A 73 -0.82 -44.90 64.98
C LEU A 73 -1.55 -45.52 63.78
N ALA A 74 -1.48 -46.85 63.76
CA ALA A 74 -2.46 -47.83 63.27
C ALA A 74 -2.87 -47.83 61.79
N GLU A 75 -2.27 -48.78 61.05
CA GLU A 75 -2.81 -49.33 59.81
C GLU A 75 -4.16 -50.06 60.07
N PRO A 76 -5.22 -49.76 59.31
CA PRO A 76 -6.28 -50.73 59.06
C PRO A 76 -5.92 -51.54 57.81
N GLU A 77 -5.89 -52.87 57.96
CA GLU A 77 -5.71 -53.85 56.89
C GLU A 77 -6.64 -53.56 55.70
N ALA A 78 -6.06 -52.98 54.65
CA ALA A 78 -6.73 -52.78 53.37
C ALA A 78 -6.71 -54.10 52.58
N GLY A 79 -7.88 -54.75 52.51
CA GLY A 79 -8.13 -55.85 51.60
C GLY A 79 -7.66 -55.49 50.18
N HIS A 80 -6.75 -56.29 49.65
CA HIS A 80 -6.32 -56.27 48.25
C HIS A 80 -7.51 -56.55 47.32
N ALA A 81 -8.28 -55.52 46.99
CA ALA A 81 -9.10 -55.51 45.80
C ALA A 81 -8.13 -55.54 44.61
N LYS A 82 -8.04 -56.71 43.94
CA LYS A 82 -7.38 -56.87 42.64
C LYS A 82 -7.76 -55.68 41.76
N SER A 83 -6.82 -54.76 41.54
CA SER A 83 -7.01 -53.69 40.58
C SER A 83 -7.29 -54.35 39.24
N LYS A 84 -8.49 -54.09 38.73
CA LYS A 84 -8.88 -54.47 37.36
C LYS A 84 -7.75 -53.98 36.44
N PRO A 85 -7.16 -54.84 35.58
CA PRO A 85 -6.12 -54.38 34.66
C PRO A 85 -6.66 -53.17 33.90
N MET A 86 -5.99 -52.03 34.03
CA MET A 86 -6.36 -50.82 33.33
C MET A 86 -6.44 -51.15 31.83
N PRO A 87 -7.53 -50.78 31.15
CA PRO A 87 -7.65 -51.01 29.73
C PRO A 87 -6.46 -50.35 29.03
N ILE A 88 -5.68 -51.16 28.32
CA ILE A 88 -4.52 -50.71 27.55
C ILE A 88 -5.00 -49.60 26.61
N GLY A 89 -4.47 -48.39 26.76
CA GLY A 89 -4.82 -47.24 25.93
C GLY A 89 -4.69 -47.57 24.44
N ILE A 90 -5.67 -47.11 23.65
CA ILE A 90 -5.76 -47.43 22.22
C ILE A 90 -4.53 -46.83 21.50
N SER A 91 -3.69 -47.70 20.95
CA SER A 91 -2.52 -47.28 20.19
C SER A 91 -2.92 -46.58 18.88
N LYS A 92 -2.00 -45.80 18.30
CA LYS A 92 -2.20 -45.11 17.02
C LYS A 92 -2.58 -46.07 15.87
N SER A 93 -1.90 -47.22 15.77
CA SER A 93 -2.23 -48.24 14.77
C SER A 93 -3.62 -48.84 15.02
N GLN A 94 -4.01 -49.02 16.28
CA GLN A 94 -5.37 -49.45 16.63
C GLN A 94 -6.42 -48.41 16.24
N ARG A 95 -6.17 -47.10 16.45
CA ARG A 95 -7.09 -46.02 16.04
C ARG A 95 -7.31 -45.99 14.53
N VAL A 96 -6.26 -46.17 13.74
CA VAL A 96 -6.36 -46.22 12.27
C VAL A 96 -7.11 -47.48 11.81
N THR A 97 -6.70 -48.66 12.32
CA THR A 97 -7.29 -49.95 11.89
C THR A 97 -8.76 -50.09 12.26
N HIS A 98 -9.16 -49.60 13.43
CA HIS A 98 -10.55 -49.64 13.88
C HIS A 98 -11.33 -48.37 13.47
N GLY A 99 -10.63 -47.39 12.88
CA GLY A 99 -11.11 -46.05 12.53
C GLY A 99 -11.82 -45.31 13.68
N ARG A 100 -11.41 -45.52 14.93
CA ARG A 100 -11.99 -44.88 16.12
C ARG A 100 -11.38 -43.50 16.35
N TYR A 101 -11.45 -42.64 15.33
CA TYR A 101 -10.84 -41.31 15.37
C TYR A 101 -11.47 -40.39 16.43
N SER A 102 -12.77 -40.54 16.70
CA SER A 102 -13.54 -39.67 17.61
C SER A 102 -13.59 -40.15 19.07
N GLU A 103 -13.06 -41.34 19.38
CA GLU A 103 -13.13 -41.89 20.74
C GLU A 103 -12.13 -41.15 21.65
N VAL A 104 -12.66 -40.49 22.69
CA VAL A 104 -11.87 -39.74 23.65
C VAL A 104 -11.26 -40.68 24.67
N ASP A 105 -9.95 -40.58 24.84
CA ASP A 105 -9.23 -41.27 25.90
C ASP A 105 -9.26 -40.39 27.15
N MET A 106 -10.25 -40.61 28.02
CA MET A 106 -10.53 -39.75 29.16
C MET A 106 -9.36 -39.64 30.16
N GLU A 107 -8.45 -40.62 30.17
CA GLU A 107 -7.27 -40.62 31.05
C GLU A 107 -6.27 -39.49 30.71
N ILE A 108 -6.27 -39.03 29.46
CA ILE A 108 -5.33 -38.00 28.99
C ILE A 108 -6.02 -36.66 28.72
N VAL A 109 -7.31 -36.52 29.07
CA VAL A 109 -8.06 -35.27 28.90
C VAL A 109 -7.64 -34.26 29.96
N ARG A 110 -6.76 -33.33 29.57
CA ARG A 110 -6.24 -32.29 30.46
C ARG A 110 -6.45 -30.89 29.90
N GLY A 111 -6.88 -29.98 30.75
CA GLY A 111 -7.15 -28.59 30.40
C GLY A 111 -6.36 -27.61 31.27
N ILE A 112 -6.13 -26.42 30.74
CA ILE A 112 -5.50 -25.31 31.45
C ILE A 112 -6.44 -24.10 31.45
N SER A 113 -6.50 -23.35 32.55
CA SER A 113 -7.14 -22.04 32.54
C SER A 113 -6.44 -21.13 31.53
N LEU A 114 -7.21 -20.42 30.72
CA LEU A 114 -6.67 -19.50 29.73
C LEU A 114 -5.78 -18.43 30.39
N ARG A 115 -6.13 -17.92 31.58
CA ARG A 115 -5.27 -16.99 32.34
C ARG A 115 -3.94 -17.59 32.77
N LYS A 116 -3.96 -18.82 33.29
CA LYS A 116 -2.74 -19.54 33.66
C LYS A 116 -1.82 -19.74 32.45
N SER A 117 -2.38 -19.97 31.26
CA SER A 117 -1.59 -20.03 30.01
C SER A 117 -0.93 -18.68 29.63
N LEU A 118 -1.47 -17.56 30.12
CA LEU A 118 -0.93 -16.21 29.92
C LEU A 118 0.05 -15.78 31.03
N ALA A 119 0.25 -16.60 32.07
CA ALA A 119 1.23 -16.33 33.11
C ALA A 119 2.65 -16.21 32.50
N ASN A 120 3.55 -15.53 33.23
CA ASN A 120 4.93 -15.27 32.76
C ASN A 120 4.96 -14.60 31.37
N LEU A 121 4.07 -13.60 31.18
CA LEU A 121 3.86 -12.89 29.91
C LEU A 121 3.56 -13.84 28.74
N GLY A 122 2.74 -14.87 29.01
CA GLY A 122 2.36 -15.91 28.06
C GLY A 122 3.57 -16.67 27.50
N ARG A 123 4.50 -17.08 28.36
CA ARG A 123 5.69 -17.89 27.98
C ARG A 123 5.28 -19.08 27.10
N VAL A 124 4.19 -19.77 27.48
CA VAL A 124 3.60 -20.90 26.75
C VAL A 124 3.27 -20.56 25.29
N TRP A 125 2.81 -19.35 25.01
CA TRP A 125 2.41 -18.93 23.67
C TRP A 125 3.58 -18.38 22.83
N ARG A 126 4.58 -17.78 23.49
CA ARG A 126 5.69 -17.05 22.84
C ARG A 126 6.70 -17.95 22.16
N TYR A 127 6.88 -19.17 22.66
CA TYR A 127 7.95 -20.07 22.25
C TYR A 127 7.38 -21.41 21.79
N SER A 128 7.89 -21.95 20.68
CA SER A 128 7.54 -23.29 20.22
C SER A 128 8.02 -24.32 21.25
N PRO A 129 7.28 -25.40 21.54
CA PRO A 129 7.70 -26.44 22.49
C PRO A 129 9.06 -27.05 22.14
N GLN A 130 9.42 -27.05 20.86
CA GLN A 130 10.70 -27.56 20.36
C GLN A 130 11.92 -26.76 20.83
N THR A 131 11.75 -25.51 21.25
CA THR A 131 12.85 -24.65 21.74
C THR A 131 13.05 -24.72 23.25
N TRP A 132 12.29 -25.57 23.96
CA TRP A 132 12.33 -25.69 25.41
C TRP A 132 13.27 -26.83 25.82
N SER A 133 13.89 -26.72 27.00
CA SER A 133 14.63 -27.84 27.57
C SER A 133 13.68 -29.01 27.88
N MET A 134 14.21 -30.22 27.98
CA MET A 134 13.39 -31.40 28.28
C MET A 134 12.64 -31.28 29.62
N GLU A 135 13.29 -30.73 30.64
CA GLU A 135 12.69 -30.44 31.95
C GLU A 135 11.56 -29.40 31.84
N ASP A 136 11.83 -28.30 31.13
CA ASP A 136 10.84 -27.26 30.83
C ASP A 136 9.63 -27.86 30.09
N ARG A 137 9.84 -28.75 29.11
CA ARG A 137 8.76 -29.45 28.38
C ARG A 137 7.93 -30.37 29.28
N MET A 138 8.56 -31.04 30.26
CA MET A 138 7.86 -31.88 31.22
C MET A 138 6.98 -31.03 32.16
N SER A 139 7.50 -29.88 32.60
CA SER A 139 6.75 -28.95 33.46
C SER A 139 5.49 -28.39 32.79
N LEU A 140 5.47 -28.27 31.45
CA LEU A 140 4.30 -27.78 30.69
C LEU A 140 3.06 -28.65 30.90
N TYR A 141 3.23 -29.97 30.98
CA TYR A 141 2.13 -30.92 31.20
C TYR A 141 1.56 -30.80 32.62
N GLN A 142 2.39 -30.46 33.60
CA GLN A 142 1.97 -30.22 34.99
C GLN A 142 1.18 -28.92 35.15
N LEU A 143 1.25 -28.00 34.17
CA LEU A 143 0.44 -26.78 34.19
C LEU A 143 -1.06 -27.06 33.95
N SER A 144 -1.39 -28.13 33.23
CA SER A 144 -2.76 -28.57 32.98
C SER A 144 -3.24 -29.58 34.04
N LYS A 145 -4.55 -29.70 34.21
CA LYS A 145 -5.20 -30.65 35.12
C LYS A 145 -6.21 -31.51 34.36
N GLU A 146 -6.47 -32.72 34.85
CA GLU A 146 -7.54 -33.58 34.31
C GLU A 146 -8.89 -32.88 34.41
N VAL A 147 -9.67 -32.97 33.34
CA VAL A 147 -10.99 -32.37 33.24
C VAL A 147 -11.96 -33.27 32.46
N PRO A 148 -13.26 -33.23 32.77
CA PRO A 148 -14.25 -34.02 32.04
C PRO A 148 -14.57 -33.45 30.65
N GLU A 149 -14.39 -32.15 30.44
CA GLU A 149 -14.72 -31.45 29.20
C GLU A 149 -13.92 -30.15 29.06
N PHE A 150 -13.91 -29.57 27.85
CA PHE A 150 -13.30 -28.28 27.58
C PHE A 150 -14.35 -27.20 27.30
N GLN A 151 -14.23 -26.05 27.95
CA GLN A 151 -15.03 -24.88 27.55
C GLN A 151 -14.56 -24.34 26.20
N MET A 152 -13.25 -24.41 25.92
CA MET A 152 -12.70 -23.90 24.66
C MET A 152 -11.56 -24.79 24.16
N PHE A 153 -11.61 -25.17 22.90
CA PHE A 153 -10.45 -25.70 22.18
C PHE A 153 -9.76 -24.54 21.46
N ILE A 154 -8.49 -24.25 21.77
CA ILE A 154 -7.78 -23.13 21.15
C ILE A 154 -6.93 -23.64 19.98
N SER A 155 -7.47 -23.53 18.78
CA SER A 155 -6.74 -23.84 17.56
C SER A 155 -5.92 -22.64 17.08
N HIS A 156 -4.66 -22.89 16.70
CA HIS A 156 -3.74 -21.84 16.31
C HIS A 156 -2.56 -22.39 15.46
N THR A 157 -1.71 -21.48 14.97
CA THR A 157 -0.47 -21.85 14.27
C THR A 157 0.77 -21.32 15.00
N TRP A 158 1.80 -22.17 15.11
CA TRP A 158 3.10 -21.80 15.71
C TRP A 158 3.94 -20.90 14.78
N ARG A 159 3.59 -20.81 13.48
CA ARG A 159 4.22 -19.87 12.54
C ARG A 159 3.97 -18.40 12.87
N THR A 160 2.90 -18.11 13.62
CA THR A 160 2.55 -16.73 13.99
C THR A 160 3.19 -16.35 15.32
N PRO A 161 3.87 -15.18 15.40
CA PRO A 161 4.57 -14.78 16.62
C PRO A 161 3.65 -14.80 17.85
N GLY A 162 4.07 -15.52 18.88
CA GLY A 162 3.25 -15.76 20.06
C GLY A 162 2.85 -14.51 20.83
N ARG A 163 3.64 -13.43 20.78
CA ARG A 163 3.28 -12.14 21.40
C ARG A 163 1.93 -11.60 20.96
N TRP A 164 1.52 -11.88 19.72
CA TRP A 164 0.21 -11.45 19.21
C TRP A 164 -0.93 -12.31 19.76
N LYS A 165 -0.67 -13.60 20.00
CA LYS A 165 -1.61 -14.49 20.71
C LYS A 165 -1.80 -14.02 22.15
N VAL A 166 -0.70 -13.73 22.86
CA VAL A 166 -0.73 -13.21 24.24
C VAL A 166 -1.54 -11.91 24.28
N LEU A 167 -1.24 -10.94 23.42
CA LEU A 167 -1.98 -9.68 23.35
C LEU A 167 -3.48 -9.92 23.10
N SER A 168 -3.80 -10.71 22.08
CA SER A 168 -5.20 -11.04 21.72
C SER A 168 -5.95 -11.67 22.89
N LEU A 169 -5.35 -12.67 23.53
CA LEU A 169 -5.96 -13.38 24.65
C LEU A 169 -6.09 -12.50 25.90
N SER A 170 -5.09 -11.65 26.20
CA SER A 170 -5.17 -10.68 27.32
C SER A 170 -6.33 -9.71 27.15
N PHE A 171 -6.56 -9.18 25.94
CA PHE A 171 -7.72 -8.33 25.66
C PHE A 171 -9.04 -9.09 25.80
N GLN A 172 -9.10 -10.33 25.31
CA GLN A 172 -10.31 -11.15 25.39
C GLN A 172 -10.70 -11.48 26.84
N CYS A 173 -9.71 -11.78 27.68
CA CYS A 173 -9.91 -12.14 29.08
C CYS A 173 -10.01 -10.93 30.03
N GLY A 174 -9.38 -9.80 29.69
CA GLY A 174 -9.11 -8.71 30.64
C GLY A 174 -9.80 -7.38 30.37
N TRP A 175 -10.49 -7.18 29.25
CA TRP A 175 -11.00 -5.85 28.85
C TRP A 175 -11.86 -5.14 29.90
N HIS A 176 -12.69 -5.86 30.66
CA HIS A 176 -13.55 -5.27 31.70
C HIS A 176 -12.72 -4.91 32.94
N HIS A 177 -11.72 -5.72 33.30
CA HIS A 177 -10.79 -5.38 34.36
C HIS A 177 -10.01 -4.10 34.01
N VAL A 178 -9.54 -3.99 32.76
CA VAL A 178 -8.89 -2.78 32.24
C VAL A 178 -9.81 -1.57 32.36
N LEU A 179 -11.07 -1.66 31.94
CA LEU A 179 -12.04 -0.56 32.06
C LEU A 179 -12.33 -0.20 33.52
N LEU A 180 -12.50 -1.18 34.41
CA LEU A 180 -12.77 -0.94 35.82
C LEU A 180 -11.60 -0.24 36.51
N CYS A 181 -10.39 -0.73 36.30
CA CYS A 181 -9.18 -0.12 36.85
C CYS A 181 -8.91 1.27 36.26
N TRP A 182 -9.09 1.44 34.94
CA TRP A 182 -9.02 2.74 34.29
C TRP A 182 -10.00 3.73 34.93
N CYS A 183 -11.26 3.31 35.10
CA CYS A 183 -12.31 4.12 35.72
C CYS A 183 -11.93 4.51 37.16
N GLY A 184 -11.47 3.55 37.97
CA GLY A 184 -10.97 3.78 39.32
C GLY A 184 -9.79 4.75 39.37
N ALA A 185 -8.82 4.62 38.46
CA ALA A 185 -7.68 5.52 38.36
C ALA A 185 -8.09 6.94 37.96
N VAL A 186 -9.00 7.09 36.99
CA VAL A 186 -9.55 8.39 36.59
C VAL A 186 -10.23 9.06 37.78
N PHE A 187 -11.12 8.36 38.50
CA PHE A 187 -11.80 8.92 39.68
C PHE A 187 -10.84 9.26 40.81
N LEU A 188 -9.85 8.40 41.08
CA LEU A 188 -8.83 8.65 42.11
C LEU A 188 -8.00 9.88 41.79
N CYS A 189 -7.40 9.95 40.60
CA CYS A 189 -6.60 11.10 40.18
C CYS A 189 -7.43 12.39 40.14
N PHE A 190 -8.67 12.31 39.67
CA PHE A 190 -9.61 13.43 39.66
C PHE A 190 -9.90 13.94 41.07
N GLY A 191 -10.23 13.04 42.00
CA GLY A 191 -10.48 13.37 43.41
C GLY A 191 -9.25 13.94 44.11
N LEU A 192 -8.06 13.39 43.87
CA LEU A 192 -6.80 13.88 44.44
C LEU A 192 -6.44 15.28 43.93
N CYS A 193 -6.73 15.60 42.65
CA CYS A 193 -6.56 16.96 42.14
C CYS A 193 -7.61 17.91 42.72
N LEU A 194 -8.86 17.47 42.89
CA LEU A 194 -9.90 18.29 43.54
C LEU A 194 -9.51 18.64 44.97
N ALA A 195 -8.96 17.67 45.71
CA ALA A 195 -8.46 17.82 47.08
C ALA A 195 -7.10 18.53 47.19
N ASP A 196 -6.54 19.05 46.09
CA ASP A 196 -5.25 19.73 46.03
C ASP A 196 -4.04 18.88 46.49
N VAL A 197 -4.18 17.55 46.50
CA VAL A 197 -3.08 16.62 46.79
C VAL A 197 -2.13 16.51 45.59
N LEU A 198 -2.70 16.47 44.38
CA LEU A 198 -1.93 16.46 43.14
C LEU A 198 -1.89 17.87 42.53
N PRO A 199 -0.70 18.41 42.19
CA PRO A 199 -0.58 19.77 41.65
C PRO A 199 -1.13 19.85 40.23
N MET A 200 -1.66 21.01 39.85
CA MET A 200 -2.16 21.27 38.48
C MET A 200 -1.26 22.33 37.80
N PRO A 201 -0.09 21.94 37.26
CA PRO A 201 0.96 22.88 36.87
C PRO A 201 0.64 23.68 35.60
N PHE A 202 -0.31 23.22 34.77
CA PHE A 202 -0.65 23.86 33.51
C PHE A 202 -1.76 24.88 33.67
N LYS A 203 -1.92 25.75 32.66
CA LYS A 203 -2.94 26.79 32.65
C LYS A 203 -3.81 26.71 31.40
N TYR A 204 -5.12 26.73 31.60
CA TYR A 204 -6.11 26.69 30.55
C TYR A 204 -7.03 27.91 30.62
N LYS A 205 -7.05 28.75 29.58
CA LYS A 205 -8.05 29.82 29.48
C LYS A 205 -9.38 29.27 28.97
N ALA A 206 -10.30 29.00 29.88
CA ALA A 206 -11.65 28.56 29.57
C ALA A 206 -12.47 29.69 28.93
N ARG A 207 -13.35 29.32 28.00
CA ARG A 207 -14.34 30.20 27.36
C ARG A 207 -15.61 29.38 27.19
N ILE A 208 -16.56 29.45 28.11
CA ILE A 208 -17.75 28.58 28.12
C ILE A 208 -18.95 29.40 28.56
N LEU A 209 -20.00 29.55 27.75
CA LEU A 209 -21.22 30.30 28.12
C LEU A 209 -20.94 31.69 28.73
N GLY A 210 -19.97 32.42 28.15
CA GLY A 210 -19.54 33.72 28.69
C GLY A 210 -18.60 33.67 29.90
N PHE A 211 -18.41 32.52 30.56
CA PHE A 211 -17.36 32.33 31.55
C PHE A 211 -15.99 32.36 30.86
N THR A 212 -15.16 33.31 31.27
CA THR A 212 -13.76 33.40 30.86
C THR A 212 -12.84 33.40 32.08
N GLY A 213 -12.31 32.23 32.43
CA GLY A 213 -11.41 32.05 33.56
C GLY A 213 -10.08 31.46 33.14
N LEU A 214 -9.01 31.76 33.90
CA LEU A 214 -7.75 31.03 33.81
C LEU A 214 -7.84 29.86 34.79
N CYS A 215 -8.12 28.68 34.26
CA CYS A 215 -8.30 27.45 35.00
C CYS A 215 -6.95 26.73 35.20
N PRO A 216 -6.61 26.27 36.41
CA PRO A 216 -5.48 25.37 36.61
C PRO A 216 -5.78 24.03 35.93
N MET A 217 -4.77 23.40 35.33
CA MET A 217 -4.91 22.16 34.56
C MET A 217 -3.83 21.14 34.94
N GLY A 218 -4.20 19.87 35.07
CA GLY A 218 -3.30 18.76 35.35
C GLY A 218 -3.00 17.91 34.12
N PHE A 219 -2.22 16.85 34.33
CA PHE A 219 -2.04 15.74 33.39
C PHE A 219 -2.15 14.36 34.08
N TRP A 220 -2.50 14.36 35.37
CA TRP A 220 -2.48 13.18 36.23
C TRP A 220 -3.61 12.20 35.94
N VAL A 221 -4.80 12.67 35.57
CA VAL A 221 -5.91 11.83 35.14
C VAL A 221 -5.53 11.08 33.87
N LEU A 222 -4.92 11.77 32.90
CA LEU A 222 -4.48 11.15 31.65
C LEU A 222 -3.31 10.17 31.86
N LEU A 223 -2.31 10.56 32.65
CA LEU A 223 -1.15 9.71 32.96
C LEU A 223 -1.56 8.48 33.79
N GLY A 224 -2.37 8.67 34.83
CA GLY A 224 -2.89 7.60 35.67
C GLY A 224 -3.73 6.62 34.84
N ALA A 225 -4.62 7.13 33.99
CA ALA A 225 -5.39 6.31 33.05
C ALA A 225 -4.51 5.46 32.13
N PHE A 226 -3.45 6.05 31.55
CA PHE A 226 -2.52 5.33 30.69
C PHE A 226 -1.78 4.22 31.45
N LEU A 227 -1.17 4.55 32.58
CA LEU A 227 -0.40 3.59 33.40
C LEU A 227 -1.29 2.45 33.87
N THR A 228 -2.47 2.76 34.41
CA THR A 228 -3.40 1.74 34.87
C THR A 228 -3.93 0.90 33.71
N THR A 229 -4.19 1.46 32.54
CA THR A 229 -4.60 0.67 31.36
C THR A 229 -3.52 -0.36 30.98
N VAL A 230 -2.25 0.04 30.95
CA VAL A 230 -1.12 -0.85 30.61
C VAL A 230 -0.91 -1.90 31.70
N LEU A 231 -0.87 -1.47 32.97
CA LEU A 231 -0.65 -2.37 34.12
C LEU A 231 -1.80 -3.36 34.28
N SER A 232 -3.06 -2.93 34.12
CA SER A 232 -4.22 -3.81 34.18
C SER A 232 -4.28 -4.82 33.05
N LEU A 233 -3.78 -4.48 31.86
CA LEU A 233 -3.67 -5.45 30.77
C LEU A 233 -2.54 -6.46 31.03
N ALA A 234 -1.44 -6.02 31.65
CA ALA A 234 -0.33 -6.88 32.04
C ALA A 234 -0.67 -7.77 33.25
N SER A 235 -1.57 -7.32 34.14
CA SER A 235 -1.99 -8.06 35.34
C SER A 235 -3.11 -9.07 35.09
N VAL A 236 -3.73 -9.10 33.91
CA VAL A 236 -4.79 -10.07 33.54
C VAL A 236 -4.44 -11.52 33.92
N PRO A 237 -3.21 -12.02 33.71
CA PRO A 237 -2.84 -13.38 34.09
C PRO A 237 -2.79 -13.63 35.60
N LEU A 238 -2.68 -12.57 36.41
CA LEU A 238 -2.58 -12.62 37.87
C LEU A 238 -3.95 -12.57 38.56
N LEU A 239 -5.03 -12.33 37.79
CA LEU A 239 -6.37 -12.21 38.36
C LEU A 239 -6.89 -13.57 38.85
N PRO A 240 -7.43 -13.66 40.08
CA PRO A 240 -7.92 -14.91 40.63
C PRO A 240 -9.09 -15.48 39.81
N ASP A 241 -9.15 -16.82 39.73
CA ASP A 241 -10.14 -17.57 38.96
C ASP A 241 -11.58 -17.36 39.46
N ARG A 242 -11.78 -16.89 40.70
CA ARG A 242 -13.10 -16.73 41.35
C ARG A 242 -14.04 -15.70 40.71
N CYS A 243 -13.54 -14.83 39.82
CA CYS A 243 -14.33 -13.71 39.29
C CYS A 243 -14.96 -13.95 37.91
N GLN A 244 -14.82 -15.14 37.30
CA GLN A 244 -15.35 -15.45 35.96
C GLN A 244 -15.83 -16.90 35.83
N ARG A 245 -16.63 -17.17 34.78
CA ARG A 245 -16.95 -18.54 34.35
C ARG A 245 -15.66 -19.31 34.06
N SER A 246 -15.68 -20.61 34.32
CA SER A 246 -14.59 -21.54 34.00
C SER A 246 -14.06 -21.29 32.58
N ASP A 247 -12.79 -20.95 32.46
CA ASP A 247 -12.08 -20.68 31.21
C ASP A 247 -11.13 -21.83 30.85
N ILE A 248 -11.48 -23.05 31.27
CA ILE A 248 -10.64 -24.22 31.02
C ILE A 248 -10.64 -24.49 29.52
N SER A 249 -9.43 -24.46 28.99
CA SER A 249 -9.15 -24.57 27.59
C SER A 249 -8.19 -25.72 27.31
N PHE A 250 -8.39 -26.35 26.15
CA PHE A 250 -7.38 -27.22 25.57
C PHE A 250 -6.35 -26.35 24.84
N VAL A 251 -5.10 -26.48 25.26
CA VAL A 251 -3.93 -25.83 24.64
C VAL A 251 -2.90 -26.91 24.41
N ASP A 252 -2.67 -27.26 23.14
CA ASP A 252 -1.85 -28.40 22.68
C ASP A 252 -0.56 -28.62 23.50
N VAL A 253 0.26 -27.58 23.66
CA VAL A 253 1.55 -27.63 24.34
C VAL A 253 1.46 -28.00 25.83
N THR A 254 0.38 -27.65 26.52
CA THR A 254 0.21 -27.94 27.95
C THR A 254 -0.72 -29.13 28.22
N SER A 255 -1.61 -29.43 27.27
CA SER A 255 -2.61 -30.49 27.38
C SER A 255 -2.10 -31.84 26.86
N ILE A 256 -1.13 -31.85 25.94
CA ILE A 256 -0.47 -33.06 25.43
C ILE A 256 0.92 -33.17 26.07
N HIS A 257 1.27 -34.37 26.54
CA HIS A 257 2.58 -34.62 27.14
C HIS A 257 3.69 -34.40 26.09
N GLN A 258 4.67 -33.56 26.38
CA GLN A 258 5.67 -33.14 25.39
C GLN A 258 6.96 -33.99 25.40
N VAL A 259 7.12 -34.93 26.35
CA VAL A 259 8.35 -35.74 26.53
C VAL A 259 8.11 -37.24 26.34
N ASP A 260 7.18 -37.83 27.10
CA ASP A 260 6.68 -39.18 26.91
C ASP A 260 6.03 -39.34 25.53
N HIS A 261 6.69 -40.12 24.67
CA HIS A 261 6.28 -40.33 23.29
C HIS A 261 4.91 -41.03 23.19
N MET A 262 4.60 -41.96 24.09
CA MET A 262 3.32 -42.69 24.06
C MET A 262 2.16 -41.76 24.41
N LEU A 263 2.30 -40.95 25.46
CA LEU A 263 1.27 -39.97 25.83
C LEU A 263 1.15 -38.84 24.80
N MET A 264 2.28 -38.40 24.23
CA MET A 264 2.29 -37.43 23.13
C MET A 264 1.51 -37.95 21.93
N GLU A 265 1.78 -39.19 21.52
CA GLU A 265 1.13 -39.87 20.42
C GLU A 265 -0.37 -40.08 20.68
N ARG A 266 -0.75 -40.59 21.87
CA ARG A 266 -2.18 -40.71 22.26
C ARG A 266 -2.88 -39.36 22.21
N GLY A 267 -2.21 -38.28 22.66
CA GLY A 267 -2.75 -36.92 22.63
C GLY A 267 -2.93 -36.36 21.22
N VAL A 268 -1.89 -36.43 20.37
CA VAL A 268 -1.93 -35.90 19.00
C VAL A 268 -2.99 -36.62 18.16
N TYR A 269 -3.03 -37.95 18.21
CA TYR A 269 -4.02 -38.73 17.44
C TYR A 269 -5.39 -38.81 18.14
N GLY A 270 -5.52 -38.27 19.35
CA GLY A 270 -6.76 -38.08 20.11
C GLY A 270 -7.43 -36.72 19.93
N ILE A 271 -6.85 -35.80 19.15
CA ILE A 271 -7.37 -34.42 18.97
C ILE A 271 -8.85 -34.39 18.57
N ALA A 272 -9.28 -35.28 17.69
CA ALA A 272 -10.68 -35.36 17.27
C ALA A 272 -11.63 -35.71 18.43
N GLY A 273 -11.17 -36.53 19.38
CA GLY A 273 -11.90 -36.79 20.62
C GLY A 273 -11.92 -35.57 21.55
N PHE A 274 -10.81 -34.85 21.68
CA PHE A 274 -10.80 -33.58 22.44
C PHE A 274 -11.76 -32.54 21.85
N LEU A 275 -11.87 -32.48 20.53
CA LEU A 275 -12.84 -31.61 19.83
C LEU A 275 -14.30 -32.01 20.11
N SER A 276 -14.62 -33.31 20.26
CA SER A 276 -16.00 -33.73 20.55
C SER A 276 -16.47 -33.37 21.95
N ILE A 277 -15.56 -33.27 22.93
CA ILE A 277 -15.86 -32.82 24.29
C ILE A 277 -15.59 -31.32 24.51
N SER A 278 -15.40 -30.56 23.42
CA SER A 278 -15.19 -29.10 23.46
C SER A 278 -16.47 -28.35 23.10
N SER A 279 -16.91 -27.43 23.97
CA SER A 279 -18.13 -26.63 23.71
C SER A 279 -17.93 -25.48 22.70
N GLU A 280 -16.70 -24.96 22.57
CA GLU A 280 -16.34 -23.93 21.59
C GLU A 280 -15.00 -24.26 20.93
N LEU A 281 -14.92 -24.21 19.60
CA LEU A 281 -13.65 -24.14 18.87
C LEU A 281 -13.28 -22.68 18.65
N ARG A 282 -12.22 -22.20 19.31
CA ARG A 282 -11.71 -20.83 19.15
C ARG A 282 -10.47 -20.82 18.27
N ILE A 283 -10.57 -20.13 17.14
CA ILE A 283 -9.49 -20.04 16.16
C ILE A 283 -8.74 -18.73 16.36
N LEU A 284 -7.47 -18.80 16.75
CA LEU A 284 -6.55 -17.67 16.76
C LEU A 284 -5.96 -17.48 15.35
N TRP A 285 -6.72 -16.81 14.50
CA TRP A 285 -6.43 -16.78 13.08
C TRP A 285 -5.30 -15.82 12.70
N SER A 286 -4.53 -16.25 11.70
CA SER A 286 -3.52 -15.48 10.98
C SER A 286 -3.33 -16.06 9.57
N SER A 287 -2.71 -15.33 8.66
CA SER A 287 -2.52 -15.77 7.26
C SER A 287 -1.98 -17.21 7.06
N PRO A 288 -0.97 -17.71 7.81
CA PRO A 288 -0.45 -19.07 7.61
C PRO A 288 -1.30 -20.17 8.28
N TYR A 289 -2.49 -19.86 8.80
CA TYR A 289 -3.33 -20.82 9.50
C TYR A 289 -3.95 -21.85 8.54
N LEU A 290 -4.60 -21.39 7.47
CA LEU A 290 -5.24 -22.27 6.48
C LEU A 290 -4.26 -23.01 5.57
N SER A 291 -2.97 -22.63 5.59
CA SER A 291 -1.95 -23.36 4.84
C SER A 291 -1.47 -24.62 5.55
N ARG A 292 -1.96 -24.93 6.77
CA ARG A 292 -1.54 -26.10 7.55
C ARG A 292 -2.65 -27.15 7.60
N LEU A 293 -2.31 -28.38 7.21
CA LEU A 293 -3.24 -29.51 7.17
C LEU A 293 -3.93 -29.77 8.51
N TRP A 294 -3.17 -29.81 9.61
CA TRP A 294 -3.71 -29.98 10.97
C TRP A 294 -4.75 -28.93 11.34
N CYS A 295 -4.48 -27.65 11.05
CA CYS A 295 -5.40 -26.56 11.39
C CYS A 295 -6.73 -26.68 10.63
N VAL A 296 -6.68 -27.01 9.33
CA VAL A 296 -7.90 -27.20 8.52
C VAL A 296 -8.65 -28.46 8.94
N PHE A 297 -7.92 -29.53 9.27
CA PHE A 297 -8.49 -30.75 9.81
C PHE A 297 -9.22 -30.50 11.13
N GLU A 298 -8.65 -29.72 12.07
CA GLU A 298 -9.30 -29.37 13.34
C GLU A 298 -10.66 -28.70 13.15
N LEU A 299 -10.78 -27.77 12.19
CA LEU A 299 -12.06 -27.12 11.87
C LEU A 299 -13.10 -28.13 11.38
N ALA A 300 -12.72 -28.93 10.39
CA ALA A 300 -13.61 -29.89 9.77
C ALA A 300 -13.95 -31.05 10.73
N ALA A 301 -12.98 -31.49 11.53
CA ALA A 301 -13.16 -32.48 12.58
C ALA A 301 -14.18 -31.98 13.60
N TYR A 302 -14.00 -30.75 14.11
CA TYR A 302 -14.92 -30.15 15.07
C TYR A 302 -16.34 -30.10 14.54
N LYS A 303 -16.53 -29.66 13.29
CA LYS A 303 -17.87 -29.66 12.68
C LYS A 303 -18.47 -31.04 12.49
N LYS A 304 -17.63 -32.04 12.20
CA LYS A 304 -18.08 -33.42 12.03
C LYS A 304 -18.53 -34.04 13.35
N VAL A 305 -17.76 -33.85 14.41
CA VAL A 305 -18.01 -34.48 15.73
C VAL A 305 -18.90 -33.63 16.63
N ASN A 306 -19.03 -32.34 16.36
CA ASN A 306 -19.87 -31.39 17.07
C ASN A 306 -20.56 -30.42 16.09
N PRO A 307 -21.61 -30.87 15.37
CA PRO A 307 -22.27 -30.08 14.32
C PRO A 307 -22.84 -28.76 14.85
N GLU A 308 -23.44 -28.78 16.04
CA GLU A 308 -24.01 -27.62 16.73
C GLU A 308 -22.95 -26.79 17.49
N GLY A 309 -21.72 -27.30 17.55
CA GLY A 309 -20.60 -26.69 18.23
C GLY A 309 -20.31 -25.28 17.70
N LYS A 310 -19.98 -24.38 18.62
CA LYS A 310 -19.73 -22.97 18.29
C LYS A 310 -18.29 -22.79 17.80
N ILE A 311 -18.12 -22.33 16.55
CA ILE A 311 -16.82 -21.86 16.06
C ILE A 311 -16.71 -20.35 16.29
N THR A 312 -15.73 -19.93 17.09
CA THR A 312 -15.41 -18.51 17.28
C THR A 312 -14.12 -18.16 16.55
N PHE A 313 -14.24 -17.32 15.53
CA PHE A 313 -13.09 -16.81 14.79
C PHE A 313 -12.51 -15.56 15.47
N ARG A 314 -11.22 -15.59 15.85
CA ARG A 314 -10.52 -14.48 16.51
C ARG A 314 -9.27 -14.07 15.70
N PRO A 315 -9.38 -13.11 14.78
CA PRO A 315 -8.23 -12.61 14.05
C PRO A 315 -7.27 -11.88 14.99
N LEU A 316 -6.02 -12.35 15.07
CA LEU A 316 -4.99 -11.83 15.99
C LEU A 316 -4.62 -10.35 15.75
N PHE A 317 -5.04 -9.80 14.61
CA PHE A 317 -4.70 -8.45 14.20
C PHE A 317 -5.61 -7.37 14.80
N VAL A 318 -6.80 -7.71 15.29
CA VAL A 318 -7.79 -6.71 15.76
C VAL A 318 -7.28 -6.06 17.04
N GLU A 319 -6.92 -6.87 18.02
CA GLU A 319 -6.38 -6.43 19.30
C GLU A 319 -5.05 -5.67 19.13
N ARG A 320 -4.24 -6.06 18.13
CA ARG A 320 -3.04 -5.30 17.75
C ARG A 320 -3.39 -3.88 17.30
N VAL A 321 -4.38 -3.71 16.44
CA VAL A 321 -4.81 -2.38 15.97
C VAL A 321 -5.38 -1.56 17.12
N VAL A 322 -6.26 -2.15 17.92
CA VAL A 322 -6.85 -1.49 19.10
C VAL A 322 -5.73 -1.01 20.05
N SER A 323 -4.73 -1.85 20.32
CA SER A 323 -3.60 -1.49 21.17
C SER A 323 -2.78 -0.33 20.61
N VAL A 324 -2.45 -0.37 19.32
CA VAL A 324 -1.69 0.70 18.65
C VAL A 324 -2.48 2.00 18.63
N MET A 325 -3.77 1.95 18.31
CA MET A 325 -4.64 3.12 18.31
C MET A 325 -4.80 3.72 19.71
N MET A 326 -5.02 2.89 20.73
CA MET A 326 -5.14 3.34 22.11
C MET A 326 -3.83 3.98 22.62
N ALA A 327 -2.70 3.27 22.46
CA ALA A 327 -1.40 3.78 22.89
C ALA A 327 -1.00 5.07 22.18
N SER A 328 -1.19 5.14 20.86
CA SER A 328 -0.90 6.34 20.10
C SER A 328 -1.82 7.50 20.50
N THR A 329 -3.12 7.26 20.74
CA THR A 329 -4.05 8.29 21.20
C THR A 329 -3.67 8.81 22.60
N TYR A 330 -3.18 7.97 23.52
CA TYR A 330 -2.64 8.45 24.81
C TYR A 330 -1.41 9.34 24.63
N VAL A 331 -0.44 8.92 23.82
CA VAL A 331 0.79 9.69 23.55
C VAL A 331 0.44 11.05 22.94
N PHE A 332 -0.45 11.07 21.95
CA PHE A 332 -0.91 12.29 21.33
C PHE A 332 -1.77 13.13 22.29
N ALA A 333 -2.68 12.56 23.08
CA ALA A 333 -3.41 13.33 24.10
C ALA A 333 -2.44 14.05 25.07
N MET A 334 -1.37 13.38 25.50
CA MET A 334 -0.36 13.97 26.37
C MET A 334 0.42 15.09 25.68
N ALA A 335 0.90 14.85 24.46
CA ALA A 335 1.58 15.87 23.67
C ALA A 335 0.67 17.08 23.39
N PHE A 336 -0.65 16.87 23.27
CA PHE A 336 -1.61 17.95 23.05
C PHE A 336 -1.71 18.86 24.28
N LEU A 337 -1.76 18.28 25.48
CA LEU A 337 -1.76 19.04 26.73
C LEU A 337 -0.51 19.89 26.87
N ILE A 338 0.66 19.29 26.65
CA ILE A 338 1.95 19.98 26.72
C ILE A 338 2.03 21.10 25.69
N ALA A 339 1.69 20.81 24.43
CA ALA A 339 1.72 21.81 23.37
C ALA A 339 0.74 22.96 23.62
N ARG A 340 -0.43 22.67 24.18
CA ARG A 340 -1.42 23.68 24.55
C ARG A 340 -0.91 24.64 25.61
N ASP A 341 -0.23 24.13 26.63
CA ASP A 341 0.35 24.94 27.69
C ASP A 341 1.47 25.85 27.14
N ILE A 342 2.38 25.28 26.34
CA ILE A 342 3.53 26.01 25.78
C ILE A 342 3.11 27.04 24.73
N LEU A 343 2.25 26.65 23.79
CA LEU A 343 1.92 27.46 22.60
C LEU A 343 0.72 28.39 22.82
N GLY A 344 -0.03 28.20 23.91
CA GLY A 344 -1.25 28.94 24.19
C GLY A 344 -2.40 28.67 23.19
N PRO A 345 -3.53 29.37 23.33
CA PRO A 345 -4.64 29.26 22.40
C PRO A 345 -4.30 29.96 21.08
N GLY A 346 -4.32 29.23 19.95
CA GLY A 346 -4.06 29.81 18.64
C GLY A 346 -4.14 28.82 17.49
N ALA A 347 -3.94 29.30 16.26
CA ALA A 347 -4.00 28.46 15.06
C ALA A 347 -2.89 27.40 14.99
N ILE A 348 -1.74 27.66 15.63
CA ILE A 348 -0.67 26.66 15.76
C ILE A 348 -1.17 25.46 16.57
N LEU A 349 -1.90 25.69 17.67
CA LEU A 349 -2.50 24.63 18.48
C LEU A 349 -3.59 23.87 17.71
N LEU A 350 -4.35 24.54 16.84
CA LEU A 350 -5.36 23.90 16.00
C LEU A 350 -4.72 23.02 14.91
N GLY A 351 -3.66 23.50 14.26
CA GLY A 351 -2.87 22.71 13.30
C GLY A 351 -2.18 21.52 13.97
N PHE A 352 -1.64 21.72 15.18
CA PHE A 352 -1.10 20.64 15.99
C PHE A 352 -2.20 19.63 16.34
N GLY A 353 -3.34 20.08 16.88
CA GLY A 353 -4.49 19.23 17.16
C GLY A 353 -4.95 18.41 15.93
N PHE A 354 -5.01 19.02 14.75
CA PHE A 354 -5.33 18.30 13.51
C PHE A 354 -4.27 17.26 13.15
N ALA A 355 -2.98 17.61 13.18
CA ALA A 355 -1.90 16.65 12.91
C ALA A 355 -1.93 15.47 13.89
N MET A 356 -2.26 15.74 15.14
CA MET A 356 -2.37 14.77 16.23
C MET A 356 -3.59 13.87 16.09
N TRP A 357 -4.64 14.33 15.41
CA TRP A 357 -5.76 13.49 14.96
C TRP A 357 -5.41 12.69 13.72
N VAL A 358 -4.72 13.28 12.74
CA VAL A 358 -4.41 12.57 11.49
C VAL A 358 -3.39 11.46 11.72
N CYS A 359 -2.32 11.70 12.46
CA CYS A 359 -1.20 10.75 12.59
C CYS A 359 -1.57 9.38 13.21
N PRO A 360 -2.14 9.28 14.43
CA PRO A 360 -2.44 7.99 15.05
C PRO A 360 -3.54 7.24 14.31
N TYR A 361 -4.55 7.97 13.82
CA TYR A 361 -5.64 7.37 13.05
C TYR A 361 -5.18 6.96 11.65
N SER A 362 -4.22 7.64 11.02
CA SER A 362 -3.64 7.19 9.75
C SER A 362 -2.95 5.84 9.88
N LEU A 363 -2.17 5.65 10.95
CA LEU A 363 -1.57 4.36 11.24
C LEU A 363 -2.64 3.30 11.55
N GLY A 364 -3.64 3.64 12.37
CA GLY A 364 -4.78 2.78 12.67
C GLY A 364 -5.55 2.33 11.43
N ILE A 365 -5.90 3.27 10.55
CA ILE A 365 -6.58 3.04 9.26
C ILE A 365 -5.75 2.15 8.35
N TYR A 366 -4.45 2.42 8.22
CA TYR A 366 -3.56 1.61 7.41
C TYR A 366 -3.53 0.15 7.89
N LEU A 367 -3.29 -0.04 9.19
CA LEU A 367 -3.27 -1.38 9.78
C LEU A 367 -4.63 -2.06 9.68
N LEU A 368 -5.73 -1.35 9.92
CA LEU A 368 -7.08 -1.89 9.83
C LEU A 368 -7.45 -2.30 8.40
N ARG A 369 -7.03 -1.54 7.37
CA ARG A 369 -7.19 -1.95 5.96
C ARG A 369 -6.37 -3.17 5.61
N MET A 370 -5.10 -3.24 6.03
CA MET A 370 -4.27 -4.44 5.83
C MET A 370 -4.93 -5.68 6.43
N ASN A 371 -5.47 -5.53 7.62
CA ASN A 371 -6.16 -6.57 8.35
C ASN A 371 -7.45 -7.04 7.67
N PHE A 372 -8.29 -6.11 7.22
CA PHE A 372 -9.47 -6.48 6.44
C PHE A 372 -9.11 -7.13 5.11
N ARG A 373 -7.97 -6.78 4.51
CA ARG A 373 -7.45 -7.49 3.34
C ARG A 373 -7.07 -8.92 3.67
N GLU A 374 -6.39 -9.15 4.80
CA GLU A 374 -6.10 -10.51 5.28
C GLU A 374 -7.39 -11.31 5.50
N LYS A 375 -8.44 -10.67 6.04
CA LYS A 375 -9.79 -11.26 6.12
C LYS A 375 -10.38 -11.61 4.75
N HIS A 376 -10.30 -10.74 3.75
CA HIS A 376 -10.78 -11.06 2.40
C HIS A 376 -9.95 -12.16 1.74
N GLN A 377 -8.64 -12.20 2.03
CA GLN A 377 -7.75 -13.26 1.56
C GLN A 377 -8.09 -14.61 2.19
N LEU A 378 -8.44 -14.66 3.48
CA LEU A 378 -8.97 -15.87 4.13
C LEU A 378 -10.17 -16.41 3.36
N VAL A 379 -11.16 -15.56 3.08
CA VAL A 379 -12.38 -15.96 2.37
C VAL A 379 -12.05 -16.49 0.98
N SER A 380 -11.14 -15.82 0.27
CA SER A 380 -10.64 -16.28 -1.03
C SER A 380 -9.90 -17.61 -0.93
N GLN A 381 -9.09 -17.83 0.12
CA GLN A 381 -8.36 -19.07 0.34
C GLN A 381 -9.27 -20.25 0.65
N LEU A 382 -10.38 -20.02 1.36
CA LEU A 382 -11.42 -21.03 1.56
C LEU A 382 -12.13 -21.35 0.24
N ALA A 383 -12.45 -20.33 -0.56
CA ALA A 383 -13.11 -20.51 -1.86
C ALA A 383 -12.25 -21.32 -2.85
N SER A 384 -10.94 -21.08 -2.85
CA SER A 384 -9.97 -21.79 -3.70
C SER A 384 -9.23 -22.91 -2.97
N PHE A 385 -9.75 -23.38 -1.83
CA PHE A 385 -9.04 -24.34 -0.98
C PHE A 385 -8.72 -25.62 -1.73
N ASP A 386 -7.54 -26.19 -1.53
CA ASP A 386 -7.12 -27.45 -2.15
C ASP A 386 -6.35 -28.28 -1.13
N LEU A 387 -6.84 -29.49 -0.84
CA LEU A 387 -6.26 -30.38 0.17
C LEU A 387 -4.84 -30.83 -0.23
N ASP A 388 -4.52 -30.90 -1.52
CA ASP A 388 -3.19 -31.34 -1.93
C ASP A 388 -2.13 -30.24 -1.74
N GLN A 389 -2.55 -28.98 -1.69
CA GLN A 389 -1.66 -27.81 -1.53
C GLN A 389 -1.41 -27.40 -0.09
N VAL A 390 -2.06 -28.02 0.91
CA VAL A 390 -1.79 -27.68 2.32
C VAL A 390 -0.48 -28.28 2.81
N ASP A 391 0.25 -27.53 3.62
CA ASP A 391 1.51 -27.95 4.23
C ASP A 391 1.24 -28.96 5.36
N CYS A 392 2.07 -30.01 5.40
CA CYS A 392 2.17 -30.92 6.54
C CYS A 392 3.66 -31.19 6.77
N ALA A 393 4.12 -31.09 8.02
CA ALA A 393 5.52 -31.28 8.37
C ALA A 393 5.93 -32.76 8.24
N GLU A 394 5.08 -33.65 8.76
CA GLU A 394 5.31 -35.10 8.74
C GLU A 394 4.43 -35.78 7.70
N LYS A 395 5.03 -36.64 6.87
CA LYS A 395 4.28 -37.42 5.87
C LYS A 395 3.27 -38.35 6.53
N PHE A 396 3.66 -38.98 7.64
CA PHE A 396 2.76 -39.86 8.38
C PHE A 396 1.48 -39.12 8.81
N ASP A 397 1.60 -37.90 9.34
CA ASP A 397 0.44 -37.12 9.78
C ASP A 397 -0.49 -36.81 8.60
N ARG A 398 0.08 -36.54 7.41
CA ARG A 398 -0.70 -36.35 6.19
C ARG A 398 -1.50 -37.61 5.86
N ASP A 399 -0.87 -38.78 5.89
CA ASP A 399 -1.52 -40.06 5.59
C ASP A 399 -2.62 -40.38 6.62
N PHE A 400 -2.36 -40.14 7.90
CA PHE A 400 -3.33 -40.30 8.98
C PHE A 400 -4.55 -39.38 8.80
N ILE A 401 -4.32 -38.09 8.56
CA ILE A 401 -5.39 -37.11 8.36
C ILE A 401 -6.18 -37.43 7.10
N HIS A 402 -5.52 -37.83 6.01
CA HIS A 402 -6.18 -38.25 4.78
C HIS A 402 -7.09 -39.47 5.02
N ALA A 403 -6.64 -40.47 5.78
CA ALA A 403 -7.46 -41.63 6.12
C ALA A 403 -8.68 -41.24 6.97
N ALA A 404 -8.51 -40.31 7.93
CA ALA A 404 -9.61 -39.79 8.72
C ALA A 404 -10.61 -38.98 7.85
N ILE A 405 -10.10 -38.16 6.93
CA ILE A 405 -10.89 -37.39 5.96
C ILE A 405 -11.71 -38.33 5.08
N GLU A 406 -11.10 -39.34 4.47
CA GLU A 406 -11.79 -40.33 3.63
C GLU A 406 -12.85 -41.08 4.43
N LYS A 407 -12.56 -41.46 5.69
CA LYS A 407 -13.55 -42.10 6.55
C LYS A 407 -14.75 -41.20 6.86
N TRP A 408 -14.52 -39.92 7.17
CA TRP A 408 -15.58 -39.02 7.65
C TRP A 408 -16.38 -38.34 6.54
N TYR A 409 -15.73 -38.04 5.42
CA TYR A 409 -16.31 -37.30 4.30
C TYR A 409 -16.47 -38.17 3.03
N GLY A 410 -16.06 -39.44 3.08
CA GLY A 410 -16.15 -40.39 1.96
C GLY A 410 -15.00 -40.25 0.96
N SER A 411 -14.51 -39.04 0.72
CA SER A 411 -13.32 -38.81 -0.12
C SER A 411 -12.64 -37.47 0.18
N LYS A 412 -11.38 -37.33 -0.26
CA LYS A 412 -10.65 -36.05 -0.25
C LYS A 412 -11.34 -34.94 -1.04
N SER A 413 -12.01 -35.31 -2.13
CA SER A 413 -12.76 -34.36 -2.97
C SER A 413 -13.99 -33.82 -2.24
N ALA A 414 -14.76 -34.69 -1.58
CA ALA A 414 -15.93 -34.31 -0.77
C ALA A 414 -15.52 -33.41 0.42
N PHE A 415 -14.39 -33.70 1.05
CA PHE A 415 -13.82 -32.81 2.06
C PHE A 415 -13.43 -31.44 1.50
N THR A 416 -12.76 -31.41 0.34
CA THR A 416 -12.39 -30.15 -0.31
C THR A 416 -13.63 -29.34 -0.66
N GLN A 417 -14.70 -29.99 -1.12
CA GLN A 417 -15.99 -29.36 -1.38
C GLN A 417 -16.63 -28.82 -0.09
N PHE A 418 -16.67 -29.61 0.99
CA PHE A 418 -17.13 -29.17 2.31
C PHE A 418 -16.38 -27.93 2.80
N VAL A 419 -15.05 -27.89 2.64
CA VAL A 419 -14.24 -26.72 3.03
C VAL A 419 -14.56 -25.49 2.16
N ARG A 420 -14.71 -25.69 0.84
CA ARG A 420 -15.02 -24.62 -0.12
C ARG A 420 -16.44 -24.06 0.03
N GLN A 421 -17.38 -24.85 0.52
CA GLN A 421 -18.80 -24.52 0.60
C GLN A 421 -19.25 -24.34 2.05
N ASP A 422 -19.58 -25.43 2.75
CA ASP A 422 -20.23 -25.39 4.07
C ASP A 422 -19.37 -24.68 5.11
N LEU A 423 -18.11 -25.08 5.25
CA LEU A 423 -17.20 -24.47 6.22
C LEU A 423 -16.92 -23.01 5.87
N ARG A 424 -16.77 -22.71 4.57
CA ARG A 424 -16.59 -21.34 4.09
C ARG A 424 -17.79 -20.48 4.48
N GLN A 425 -19.02 -20.92 4.25
CA GLN A 425 -20.23 -20.15 4.58
C GLN A 425 -20.33 -19.89 6.09
N GLU A 426 -20.02 -20.88 6.92
CA GLU A 426 -20.02 -20.72 8.37
C GLU A 426 -18.93 -19.74 8.84
N LEU A 427 -17.72 -19.86 8.29
CA LEU A 427 -16.62 -18.96 8.59
C LEU A 427 -16.88 -17.56 8.03
N GLU A 428 -17.49 -17.41 6.86
CA GLU A 428 -17.90 -16.12 6.31
C GLU A 428 -18.93 -15.45 7.22
N LYS A 429 -19.95 -16.16 7.70
CA LYS A 429 -20.92 -15.62 8.67
C LYS A 429 -20.23 -15.09 9.91
N THR A 430 -19.25 -15.85 10.43
CA THR A 430 -18.49 -15.48 11.63
C THR A 430 -17.46 -14.38 11.34
N ALA A 431 -16.80 -14.39 10.19
CA ALA A 431 -15.79 -13.42 9.77
C ALA A 431 -16.41 -12.07 9.36
N LEU A 432 -17.59 -12.08 8.74
CA LEU A 432 -18.37 -10.89 8.46
C LEU A 432 -18.87 -10.24 9.75
N ALA A 433 -19.22 -11.04 10.75
CA ALA A 433 -19.55 -10.55 12.10
C ALA A 433 -18.34 -10.04 12.88
N THR A 434 -17.10 -10.43 12.55
CA THR A 434 -15.88 -9.91 13.21
C THR A 434 -15.46 -8.56 12.62
N ARG A 435 -16.18 -7.51 13.02
CA ARG A 435 -15.65 -6.14 13.07
C ARG A 435 -15.00 -5.87 14.43
N ILE A 436 -14.53 -4.64 14.67
CA ILE A 436 -14.02 -4.24 15.98
C ILE A 436 -15.13 -4.47 17.02
N PRO A 437 -14.96 -5.39 17.98
CA PRO A 437 -15.97 -5.65 19.00
C PRO A 437 -16.34 -4.37 19.75
N ARG A 438 -17.63 -4.16 20.07
CA ARG A 438 -18.11 -2.96 20.78
C ARG A 438 -17.36 -2.68 22.08
N ARG A 439 -17.01 -3.75 22.81
CA ARG A 439 -16.17 -3.67 24.03
C ARG A 439 -14.79 -3.06 23.78
N TYR A 440 -14.20 -3.27 22.60
CA TYR A 440 -12.92 -2.68 22.24
C TYR A 440 -13.08 -1.23 21.77
N LEU A 441 -14.23 -0.86 21.21
CA LEU A 441 -14.54 0.55 20.94
C LEU A 441 -14.55 1.36 22.25
N MET A 442 -15.13 0.82 23.33
CA MET A 442 -15.09 1.45 24.66
C MET A 442 -13.65 1.63 25.16
N LEU A 443 -12.78 0.63 24.98
CA LEU A 443 -11.35 0.76 25.32
C LEU A 443 -10.66 1.86 24.51
N MET A 444 -10.97 1.99 23.21
CA MET A 444 -10.43 3.06 22.37
C MET A 444 -10.92 4.47 22.73
N LEU A 445 -12.02 4.59 23.49
CA LEU A 445 -12.49 5.87 24.02
C LEU A 445 -11.77 6.30 25.29
N THR A 446 -11.13 5.37 26.02
CA THR A 446 -10.46 5.67 27.30
C THR A 446 -9.48 6.84 27.24
N PRO A 447 -8.61 7.00 26.20
CA PRO A 447 -7.65 8.11 26.18
C PRO A 447 -8.33 9.46 26.02
N VAL A 448 -9.39 9.53 25.19
CA VAL A 448 -10.11 10.77 24.92
C VAL A 448 -10.97 11.16 26.12
N LEU A 449 -11.68 10.20 26.71
CA LEU A 449 -12.45 10.44 27.94
C LEU A 449 -11.56 10.94 29.08
N SER A 450 -10.37 10.37 29.27
CA SER A 450 -9.40 10.87 30.26
C SER A 450 -8.93 12.29 29.96
N LEU A 451 -8.69 12.63 28.69
CA LEU A 451 -8.36 14.00 28.28
C LEU A 451 -9.50 14.98 28.56
N SER A 452 -10.75 14.61 28.24
CA SER A 452 -11.94 15.41 28.54
C SER A 452 -12.16 15.58 30.03
N SER A 453 -11.84 14.56 30.84
CA SER A 453 -11.84 14.63 32.30
C SER A 453 -10.86 15.66 32.85
N GLU A 454 -9.66 15.79 32.27
CA GLU A 454 -8.72 16.86 32.65
C GLU A 454 -9.29 18.25 32.39
N PHE A 455 -9.91 18.46 31.22
CA PHE A 455 -10.53 19.75 30.90
C PHE A 455 -11.73 20.06 31.79
N PHE A 456 -12.57 19.07 32.07
CA PHE A 456 -13.70 19.23 32.98
C PHE A 456 -13.25 19.58 34.40
N LEU A 457 -12.25 18.86 34.92
CA LEU A 457 -11.62 19.12 36.22
C LEU A 457 -11.02 20.53 36.28
N ALA A 458 -10.32 20.96 35.23
CA ALA A 458 -9.75 22.30 35.14
C ALA A 458 -10.84 23.37 35.22
N ASN A 459 -11.93 23.21 34.46
CA ASN A 459 -13.07 24.14 34.52
C ASN A 459 -13.68 24.19 35.93
N TRP A 460 -13.84 23.04 36.59
CA TRP A 460 -14.35 22.96 37.95
C TRP A 460 -13.44 23.74 38.91
N LYS A 461 -12.14 23.46 38.91
CA LYS A 461 -11.17 24.11 39.80
C LYS A 461 -11.00 25.60 39.49
N GLY A 462 -11.23 26.02 38.26
CA GLY A 462 -11.28 27.43 37.88
C GLY A 462 -12.55 28.18 38.31
N GLY A 463 -13.49 27.51 39.00
CA GLY A 463 -14.72 28.14 39.47
C GLY A 463 -15.76 28.36 38.37
N ALA A 464 -15.75 27.54 37.31
CA ALA A 464 -16.77 27.63 36.27
C ALA A 464 -18.17 27.37 36.87
N PRO A 465 -19.19 28.17 36.51
CA PRO A 465 -20.57 27.93 36.94
C PRO A 465 -21.06 26.53 36.57
N PHE A 466 -22.01 25.98 37.34
CA PHE A 466 -22.59 24.66 37.10
C PHE A 466 -23.11 24.50 35.66
N GLU A 467 -23.76 25.53 35.11
CA GLU A 467 -24.27 25.53 33.72
C GLU A 467 -23.16 25.35 32.69
N CYS A 468 -21.98 25.94 32.93
CA CYS A 468 -20.80 25.78 32.06
C CYS A 468 -20.27 24.35 32.11
N LEU A 469 -20.16 23.79 33.33
CA LEU A 469 -19.74 22.40 33.54
C LEU A 469 -20.73 21.43 32.90
N PHE A 470 -22.03 21.65 33.08
CA PHE A 470 -23.07 20.83 32.50
C PHE A 470 -23.10 20.91 30.97
N SER A 471 -22.99 22.11 30.40
CA SER A 471 -22.86 22.31 28.95
C SER A 471 -21.63 21.58 28.39
N PHE A 472 -20.48 21.70 29.05
CA PHE A 472 -19.28 20.95 28.68
C PHE A 472 -19.51 19.44 28.75
N ALA A 473 -20.14 18.93 29.81
CA ALA A 473 -20.37 17.50 29.96
C ALA A 473 -21.31 16.94 28.88
N VAL A 474 -22.38 17.66 28.55
CA VAL A 474 -23.30 17.28 27.48
C VAL A 474 -22.60 17.34 26.12
N GLY A 475 -21.92 18.45 25.81
CA GLY A 475 -21.32 18.69 24.49
C GLY A 475 -20.06 17.87 24.22
N ILE A 476 -19.20 17.66 25.23
CA ILE A 476 -17.92 16.95 25.07
C ILE A 476 -18.05 15.49 25.51
N PHE A 477 -18.32 15.17 26.78
CA PHE A 477 -18.32 13.77 27.24
C PHE A 477 -19.36 12.92 26.53
N ILE A 478 -20.62 13.39 26.51
CA ILE A 478 -21.71 12.55 26.01
C ILE A 478 -21.77 12.66 24.49
N ALA A 479 -21.92 13.86 23.95
CA ALA A 479 -22.11 14.04 22.51
C ALA A 479 -20.85 13.68 21.71
N PHE A 480 -19.72 14.30 22.01
CA PHE A 480 -18.50 14.12 21.23
C PHE A 480 -17.80 12.78 21.55
N ASP A 481 -17.39 12.56 22.80
CA ASP A 481 -16.55 11.40 23.14
C ASP A 481 -17.32 10.08 23.01
N ILE A 482 -18.54 10.00 23.55
CA ILE A 482 -19.30 8.74 23.54
C ILE A 482 -19.98 8.50 22.20
N PHE A 483 -20.80 9.43 21.69
CA PHE A 483 -21.60 9.16 20.49
C PHE A 483 -20.85 9.44 19.19
N TYR A 484 -20.29 10.64 19.04
CA TYR A 484 -19.69 11.07 17.79
C TYR A 484 -18.41 10.27 17.47
N LEU A 485 -17.48 10.11 18.41
CA LEU A 485 -16.24 9.35 18.17
C LEU A 485 -16.48 7.87 17.95
N MET A 486 -17.44 7.28 18.67
CA MET A 486 -17.87 5.91 18.44
C MET A 486 -18.40 5.73 17.00
N ALA A 487 -19.24 6.67 16.53
CA ALA A 487 -19.71 6.68 15.16
C ALA A 487 -18.55 6.83 14.15
N CYS A 488 -17.55 7.66 14.45
CA CYS A 488 -16.34 7.80 13.63
C CYS A 488 -15.56 6.48 13.55
N TYR A 489 -15.37 5.77 14.66
CA TYR A 489 -14.68 4.47 14.66
C TYR A 489 -15.44 3.41 13.87
N LEU A 490 -16.78 3.38 13.98
CA LEU A 490 -17.63 2.48 13.21
C LEU A 490 -17.56 2.80 11.71
N LEU A 491 -17.63 4.07 11.33
CA LEU A 491 -17.47 4.51 9.94
C LEU A 491 -16.08 4.17 9.40
N MET A 492 -15.04 4.45 10.16
CA MET A 492 -13.65 4.11 9.83
C MET A 492 -13.51 2.59 9.57
N ALA A 493 -14.00 1.75 10.50
CA ALA A 493 -13.94 0.30 10.33
C ALA A 493 -14.75 -0.17 9.12
N TYR A 494 -15.92 0.39 8.89
CA TYR A 494 -16.75 0.11 7.72
C TYR A 494 -16.04 0.45 6.40
N LEU A 495 -15.50 1.66 6.28
CA LEU A 495 -14.78 2.12 5.09
C LEU A 495 -13.52 1.29 4.85
N CYS A 496 -12.78 0.98 5.91
CA CYS A 496 -11.60 0.13 5.81
C CYS A 496 -11.96 -1.26 5.28
N ASP A 497 -13.05 -1.88 5.75
CA ASP A 497 -13.51 -3.20 5.29
C ASP A 497 -13.98 -3.18 3.83
N VAL A 498 -14.80 -2.19 3.47
CA VAL A 498 -15.35 -2.03 2.11
C VAL A 498 -14.26 -1.75 1.09
N LEU A 499 -13.25 -0.95 1.45
CA LEU A 499 -12.17 -0.57 0.56
C LEU A 499 -10.96 -1.51 0.64
N ALA A 500 -10.90 -2.47 1.57
CA ALA A 500 -9.76 -3.38 1.74
C ALA A 500 -9.43 -4.31 0.56
N PRO A 501 -10.41 -4.82 -0.24
CA PRO A 501 -10.10 -5.68 -1.38
C PRO A 501 -9.08 -5.01 -2.31
N LYS A 502 -8.00 -5.72 -2.64
CA LYS A 502 -6.90 -5.16 -3.46
C LYS A 502 -7.46 -4.68 -4.80
N ARG A 503 -7.36 -3.38 -5.04
CA ARG A 503 -7.48 -2.77 -6.38
C ARG A 503 -6.08 -2.42 -6.87
N PHE A 504 -5.89 -2.41 -8.19
CA PHE A 504 -4.57 -2.32 -8.84
C PHE A 504 -3.66 -1.18 -8.30
N GLY A 505 -2.53 -1.55 -7.68
CA GLY A 505 -1.36 -0.68 -7.42
C GLY A 505 -1.61 0.57 -6.57
N CYS A 506 -1.25 1.75 -7.09
CA CYS A 506 -1.31 3.03 -6.37
C CYS A 506 -2.72 3.46 -5.92
N LEU A 507 -3.76 2.90 -6.54
CA LEU A 507 -5.15 3.14 -6.11
C LEU A 507 -5.38 2.68 -4.68
N ASP A 508 -4.65 1.66 -4.22
CA ASP A 508 -4.76 1.17 -2.85
C ASP A 508 -4.28 2.21 -1.83
N HIS A 509 -3.17 2.91 -2.11
CA HIS A 509 -2.71 4.01 -1.26
C HIS A 509 -3.66 5.20 -1.31
N LEU A 510 -4.23 5.51 -2.48
CA LEU A 510 -5.24 6.56 -2.62
C LEU A 510 -6.53 6.22 -1.86
N GLN A 511 -6.93 4.95 -1.80
CA GLN A 511 -8.04 4.51 -0.96
C GLN A 511 -7.73 4.69 0.53
N THR A 512 -6.52 4.32 1.00
CA THR A 512 -6.13 4.60 2.39
C THR A 512 -6.17 6.09 2.66
N LEU A 513 -5.57 6.90 1.78
CA LEU A 513 -5.54 8.36 1.90
C LEU A 513 -6.95 8.95 1.91
N PHE A 514 -7.86 8.44 1.07
CA PHE A 514 -9.25 8.85 1.06
C PHE A 514 -9.93 8.58 2.41
N VAL A 515 -9.74 7.39 3.00
CA VAL A 515 -10.27 7.08 4.35
C VAL A 515 -9.62 7.97 5.39
N ILE A 516 -8.31 8.22 5.32
CA ILE A 516 -7.59 9.13 6.23
C ILE A 516 -8.16 10.54 6.15
N VAL A 517 -8.35 11.06 4.94
CA VAL A 517 -8.90 12.41 4.73
C VAL A 517 -10.33 12.45 5.25
N LEU A 518 -11.17 11.48 4.91
CA LEU A 518 -12.57 11.46 5.33
C LEU A 518 -12.70 11.36 6.86
N VAL A 519 -11.96 10.46 7.52
CA VAL A 519 -11.92 10.34 8.98
C VAL A 519 -11.26 11.58 9.61
N GLY A 520 -10.25 12.15 8.96
CA GLY A 520 -9.61 13.40 9.37
C GLY A 520 -10.56 14.59 9.33
N LEU A 521 -11.45 14.68 8.34
CA LEU A 521 -12.53 15.68 8.31
C LEU A 521 -13.49 15.49 9.49
N MET A 522 -13.66 14.28 10.01
CA MET A 522 -14.50 14.06 11.19
C MET A 522 -13.92 14.72 12.45
N SER A 523 -12.62 15.06 12.48
CA SER A 523 -12.04 15.84 13.59
C SER A 523 -12.69 17.23 13.75
N TYR A 524 -13.37 17.76 12.72
CA TYR A 524 -14.19 18.96 12.83
C TYR A 524 -15.34 18.81 13.82
N GLY A 525 -15.78 17.58 14.11
CA GLY A 525 -16.76 17.32 15.17
C GLY A 525 -16.31 17.84 16.54
N LEU A 526 -15.00 17.84 16.84
CA LEU A 526 -14.47 18.43 18.07
C LEU A 526 -14.67 19.95 18.08
N GLN A 527 -14.45 20.61 16.93
CA GLN A 527 -14.64 22.06 16.80
C GLN A 527 -16.12 22.44 16.86
N TRP A 528 -17.00 21.66 16.22
CA TRP A 528 -18.44 21.87 16.29
C TRP A 528 -18.99 21.64 17.69
N SER A 529 -18.56 20.56 18.35
CA SER A 529 -18.85 20.34 19.77
C SER A 529 -18.38 21.53 20.60
N ALA A 530 -17.15 21.98 20.38
CA ALA A 530 -16.59 23.13 21.09
C ALA A 530 -17.43 24.39 20.90
N GLN A 531 -17.75 24.76 19.67
CA GLN A 531 -18.60 25.90 19.38
C GLN A 531 -19.99 25.74 20.01
N ALA A 532 -20.58 24.56 19.92
CA ALA A 532 -21.91 24.27 20.45
C ALA A 532 -21.99 24.46 21.97
N TYR A 533 -21.09 23.84 22.74
CA TYR A 533 -21.12 23.93 24.20
C TYR A 533 -20.68 25.31 24.72
N GLN A 534 -19.83 26.01 23.98
CA GLN A 534 -19.40 27.36 24.33
C GLN A 534 -20.47 28.41 24.06
N ALA A 535 -21.30 28.21 23.03
CA ALA A 535 -22.34 29.16 22.64
C ALA A 535 -23.57 29.12 23.55
N SER A 536 -24.13 27.93 23.80
CA SER A 536 -25.30 27.77 24.67
C SER A 536 -25.47 26.32 25.14
N LEU A 537 -26.16 26.12 26.26
CA LEU A 537 -26.55 24.78 26.71
C LEU A 537 -27.45 24.09 25.66
N ALA A 538 -28.37 24.83 25.03
CA ALA A 538 -29.19 24.33 23.94
C ALA A 538 -28.34 23.85 22.75
N GLY A 539 -27.28 24.59 22.41
CA GLY A 539 -26.29 24.18 21.40
C GLY A 539 -25.67 22.83 21.71
N ALA A 540 -25.24 22.62 22.96
CA ALA A 540 -24.70 21.34 23.41
C ALA A 540 -25.70 20.17 23.23
N PHE A 541 -26.98 20.38 23.58
CA PHE A 541 -28.03 19.37 23.38
C PHE A 541 -28.35 19.11 21.90
N ILE A 542 -28.35 20.15 21.06
CA ILE A 542 -28.51 19.99 19.61
C ILE A 542 -27.37 19.12 19.06
N PHE A 543 -26.13 19.41 19.43
CA PHE A 543 -24.98 18.63 19.02
C PHE A 543 -25.04 17.17 19.54
N LEU A 544 -25.54 16.96 20.76
CA LEU A 544 -25.83 15.63 21.30
C LEU A 544 -26.83 14.87 20.44
N ALA A 545 -27.98 15.47 20.13
CA ALA A 545 -29.00 14.84 19.31
C ALA A 545 -28.45 14.44 17.92
N LEU A 546 -27.71 15.34 17.28
CA LEU A 546 -27.05 15.06 15.99
C LEU A 546 -26.03 13.92 16.10
N SER A 547 -25.24 13.89 17.18
CA SER A 547 -24.25 12.84 17.42
C SER A 547 -24.90 11.48 17.68
N MET A 548 -26.02 11.45 18.42
CA MET A 548 -26.81 10.24 18.65
C MET A 548 -27.42 9.71 17.34
N VAL A 549 -27.97 10.60 16.50
CA VAL A 549 -28.48 10.22 15.18
C VAL A 549 -27.36 9.67 14.31
N PHE A 550 -26.20 10.32 14.29
CA PHE A 550 -25.06 9.85 13.53
C PHE A 550 -24.56 8.48 14.02
N ALA A 551 -24.46 8.28 15.33
CA ALA A 551 -24.13 6.99 15.93
C ALA A 551 -25.17 5.92 15.55
N ALA A 552 -26.46 6.21 15.68
CA ALA A 552 -27.54 5.28 15.32
C ALA A 552 -27.48 4.89 13.83
N LEU A 553 -27.20 5.83 12.93
CA LEU A 553 -27.00 5.57 11.50
C LEU A 553 -25.80 4.65 11.25
N MET A 554 -24.67 4.88 11.92
CA MET A 554 -23.49 4.02 11.76
C MET A 554 -23.72 2.62 12.33
N TRP A 555 -24.44 2.52 13.44
CA TRP A 555 -24.90 1.25 13.99
C TRP A 555 -25.84 0.51 13.04
N TRP A 556 -26.75 1.24 12.40
CA TRP A 556 -27.67 0.68 11.40
C TRP A 556 -26.92 0.19 10.15
N LEU A 557 -25.95 0.96 9.64
CA LEU A 557 -25.10 0.56 8.51
C LEU A 557 -24.27 -0.69 8.85
N GLU A 558 -23.79 -0.80 10.09
CA GLU A 558 -23.12 -2.01 10.58
C GLU A 558 -24.07 -3.21 10.61
N GLY A 559 -25.30 -3.03 11.11
CA GLY A 559 -26.30 -4.08 11.18
C GLY A 559 -26.78 -4.57 9.81
N LYS A 560 -27.09 -3.66 8.88
CA LYS A 560 -27.67 -4.00 7.57
C LYS A 560 -26.78 -4.92 6.73
N LYS A 561 -25.45 -4.68 6.72
CA LYS A 561 -24.50 -5.54 5.98
C LYS A 561 -24.50 -6.97 6.54
N CYS A 562 -24.58 -7.11 7.86
CA CYS A 562 -24.66 -8.42 8.52
C CYS A 562 -25.96 -9.13 8.15
N SER A 563 -27.11 -8.43 8.20
CA SER A 563 -28.41 -9.01 7.84
C SER A 563 -28.50 -9.39 6.36
N GLN A 564 -27.98 -8.58 5.44
CA GLN A 564 -27.99 -8.87 4.00
C GLN A 564 -27.17 -10.12 3.68
N SER A 565 -25.95 -10.23 4.20
CA SER A 565 -25.12 -11.42 3.96
C SER A 565 -25.73 -12.70 4.56
N ILE A 566 -26.44 -12.59 5.70
CA ILE A 566 -27.18 -13.74 6.26
C ILE A 566 -28.35 -14.13 5.36
N LYS A 567 -29.09 -13.16 4.80
CA LYS A 567 -30.19 -13.42 3.87
C LYS A 567 -29.70 -14.05 2.57
N GLU A 568 -28.66 -13.49 1.95
CA GLU A 568 -28.05 -14.04 0.74
C GLU A 568 -27.53 -15.46 0.95
N ALA A 569 -26.96 -15.77 2.14
CA ALA A 569 -26.55 -17.13 2.48
C ALA A 569 -27.74 -18.10 2.64
N HIS A 570 -28.88 -17.63 3.15
CA HIS A 570 -30.09 -18.46 3.32
C HIS A 570 -30.93 -18.60 2.03
N GLU A 571 -30.90 -17.60 1.14
CA GLU A 571 -31.70 -17.55 -0.08
C GLU A 571 -31.01 -18.18 -1.30
N SER A 572 -29.77 -18.70 -1.16
CA SER A 572 -29.10 -19.45 -2.21
C SER A 572 -29.93 -20.70 -2.60
N PRO A 573 -30.53 -20.76 -3.81
CA PRO A 573 -31.57 -21.74 -4.17
C PRO A 573 -31.09 -23.19 -4.27
N GLU A 574 -29.78 -23.44 -4.24
CA GLU A 574 -29.20 -24.77 -4.50
C GLU A 574 -29.38 -25.80 -3.38
N MET A 575 -29.84 -25.40 -2.18
CA MET A 575 -29.88 -26.33 -1.04
C MET A 575 -31.19 -27.11 -0.86
N LYS A 576 -32.21 -26.89 -1.71
CA LYS A 576 -33.52 -27.59 -1.59
C LYS A 576 -33.73 -28.76 -2.56
N GLU A 577 -32.81 -29.01 -3.49
CA GLU A 577 -32.97 -30.09 -4.49
C GLU A 577 -31.77 -31.04 -4.57
N LEU A 578 -31.11 -31.34 -3.45
CA LEU A 578 -30.30 -32.56 -3.37
C LEU A 578 -31.22 -33.72 -2.98
N PRO A 579 -31.49 -34.69 -3.88
CA PRO A 579 -32.27 -35.85 -3.52
C PRO A 579 -31.53 -36.58 -2.40
N SER A 580 -32.25 -36.88 -1.32
CA SER A 580 -31.75 -37.76 -0.27
C SER A 580 -31.25 -39.04 -0.91
N SER A 581 -29.94 -39.18 -1.05
CA SER A 581 -29.31 -40.40 -1.55
C SER A 581 -29.59 -41.51 -0.55
N GLY A 582 -30.65 -42.26 -0.82
CA GLY A 582 -30.88 -43.57 -0.23
C GLY A 582 -29.64 -44.42 -0.50
N VAL A 583 -29.01 -44.87 0.56
CA VAL A 583 -28.02 -45.94 0.52
C VAL A 583 -28.78 -47.21 0.11
N PRO A 584 -28.51 -47.84 -1.04
CA PRO A 584 -29.17 -49.09 -1.39
C PRO A 584 -28.45 -50.24 -0.67
N SER A 585 -29.17 -50.92 0.21
CA SER A 585 -28.92 -52.34 0.42
C SER A 585 -29.41 -53.10 -0.81
N GLN A 586 -28.68 -54.13 -1.23
CA GLN A 586 -29.01 -55.15 -2.24
C GLN A 586 -28.29 -55.00 -3.59
N ILE A 587 -27.16 -55.70 -3.66
CA ILE A 587 -26.75 -56.48 -4.82
C ILE A 587 -27.76 -57.64 -4.92
N VAL A 588 -28.48 -57.77 -6.04
CA VAL A 588 -29.00 -59.01 -6.67
C VAL A 588 -29.85 -58.63 -7.89
N GLU A 589 -29.58 -59.29 -9.02
CA GLU A 589 -30.41 -59.48 -10.23
C GLU A 589 -30.63 -58.37 -11.29
N ALA A 590 -29.89 -58.54 -12.39
CA ALA A 590 -30.39 -59.00 -13.70
C ALA A 590 -31.38 -58.16 -14.56
N ILE A 591 -30.86 -57.79 -15.75
CA ILE A 591 -31.40 -57.96 -17.13
C ILE A 591 -32.67 -57.16 -17.56
N GLU A 592 -32.62 -56.72 -18.84
CA GLU A 592 -33.68 -56.21 -19.74
C GLU A 592 -33.90 -54.68 -19.68
N GLY A 593 -33.94 -53.90 -20.76
CA GLY A 593 -33.93 -54.14 -22.21
C GLY A 593 -34.61 -52.94 -22.92
N GLY A 594 -34.09 -52.49 -24.08
CA GLY A 594 -34.78 -51.65 -25.09
C GLY A 594 -35.16 -50.21 -24.68
N GLU A 595 -35.47 -49.24 -25.54
CA GLU A 595 -35.50 -49.13 -27.00
C GLU A 595 -35.61 -47.61 -27.39
N LYS A 596 -35.08 -47.28 -28.57
CA LYS A 596 -35.23 -46.12 -29.50
C LYS A 596 -36.24 -44.98 -29.21
N THR A 597 -35.90 -43.76 -29.63
CA THR A 597 -36.46 -43.08 -30.85
C THR A 597 -35.89 -41.67 -31.10
N ALA A 598 -36.09 -41.19 -32.34
CA ALA A 598 -35.34 -40.20 -33.12
C ALA A 598 -36.01 -38.78 -33.17
N PRO A 599 -35.48 -37.81 -33.96
CA PRO A 599 -35.65 -36.36 -33.75
C PRO A 599 -36.60 -35.63 -34.73
N GLY A 600 -36.83 -34.33 -34.51
CA GLY A 600 -37.54 -33.41 -35.42
C GLY A 600 -37.50 -31.92 -34.99
N PRO A 601 -37.87 -30.94 -35.84
CA PRO A 601 -36.91 -29.93 -36.33
C PRO A 601 -37.38 -28.43 -36.31
N ALA A 602 -36.46 -27.56 -36.77
CA ALA A 602 -36.65 -26.32 -37.58
C ALA A 602 -37.15 -24.97 -36.98
N SER A 603 -36.40 -23.88 -37.31
CA SER A 603 -36.83 -22.55 -37.81
C SER A 603 -35.56 -21.68 -38.04
N ALA A 604 -35.27 -21.08 -39.22
CA ALA A 604 -35.90 -19.97 -39.96
C ALA A 604 -35.95 -18.67 -39.13
N ASP A 605 -35.62 -17.45 -39.54
CA ASP A 605 -35.17 -16.76 -40.77
C ASP A 605 -34.98 -15.26 -40.37
N LYS A 606 -34.50 -14.39 -41.29
CA LYS A 606 -34.34 -12.90 -41.29
C LYS A 606 -32.87 -12.44 -41.28
N GLY A 607 -32.43 -11.49 -42.12
CA GLY A 607 -33.13 -10.65 -43.09
C GLY A 607 -32.13 -9.70 -43.77
N GLN A 608 -32.42 -9.41 -45.03
CA GLN A 608 -31.70 -8.58 -46.01
C GLN A 608 -31.83 -7.08 -45.72
N MET A 609 -30.77 -6.29 -45.97
CA MET A 609 -30.90 -4.90 -46.45
C MET A 609 -29.70 -4.54 -47.35
N ALA A 610 -30.02 -4.03 -48.53
CA ALA A 610 -29.12 -3.44 -49.52
C ALA A 610 -29.20 -1.90 -49.46
N ALA A 611 -28.12 -1.19 -49.83
CA ALA A 611 -28.19 0.08 -50.57
C ALA A 611 -26.81 0.71 -50.89
N LEU A 612 -26.61 0.98 -52.18
CA LEU A 612 -26.11 2.22 -52.81
C LEU A 612 -24.60 2.61 -52.70
N GLY A 613 -23.95 2.65 -53.87
CA GLY A 613 -22.68 3.35 -54.14
C GLY A 613 -22.84 4.88 -54.25
N PRO A 614 -21.76 5.64 -54.55
CA PRO A 614 -21.51 5.94 -55.97
C PRO A 614 -20.03 6.22 -56.40
N ALA A 615 -19.85 6.17 -57.73
CA ALA A 615 -19.01 7.00 -58.60
C ALA A 615 -17.46 6.96 -58.46
N GLU A 616 -16.83 6.23 -59.39
CA GLU A 616 -15.42 6.33 -59.76
C GLU A 616 -15.16 7.55 -60.65
N THR A 617 -14.01 8.21 -60.44
CA THR A 617 -13.48 9.26 -61.29
C THR A 617 -12.17 8.77 -61.91
N GLU A 618 -12.13 8.72 -63.23
CA GLU A 618 -10.95 8.36 -64.04
C GLU A 618 -9.80 9.36 -63.85
N ALA A 619 -8.58 8.85 -63.65
CA ALA A 619 -7.36 9.62 -63.82
C ALA A 619 -6.22 8.72 -64.35
N THR A 620 -5.99 8.86 -65.67
CA THR A 620 -4.71 8.87 -66.40
C THR A 620 -3.59 7.91 -65.98
N HIS A 621 -3.38 6.91 -66.83
CA HIS A 621 -2.20 6.05 -66.91
C HIS A 621 -0.91 6.82 -67.16
N ALA A 622 0.11 6.56 -66.33
CA ALA A 622 1.52 6.75 -66.66
C ALA A 622 2.21 5.38 -66.66
N GLU A 623 2.97 5.10 -67.72
CA GLU A 623 3.68 3.84 -67.97
C GLU A 623 4.59 3.43 -66.81
N SER A 624 4.29 2.29 -66.21
CA SER A 624 5.12 1.60 -65.22
C SER A 624 5.93 0.53 -65.95
N GLN A 625 7.25 0.70 -65.98
CA GLN A 625 8.19 -0.32 -66.41
C GLN A 625 7.97 -1.60 -65.60
N SER A 626 7.73 -2.71 -66.28
CA SER A 626 7.50 -4.03 -65.69
C SER A 626 8.75 -4.56 -65.01
N VAL A 627 8.78 -4.53 -63.68
CA VAL A 627 9.73 -5.29 -62.86
C VAL A 627 9.38 -6.79 -62.99
N PRO A 628 10.35 -7.70 -63.21
CA PRO A 628 10.08 -9.11 -63.46
C PRO A 628 9.37 -9.79 -62.27
N ALA A 629 8.24 -10.44 -62.57
CA ALA A 629 7.31 -11.10 -61.64
C ALA A 629 7.86 -12.35 -60.90
N ALA A 630 9.18 -12.58 -60.91
CA ALA A 630 9.79 -13.79 -60.37
C ALA A 630 10.17 -13.73 -58.87
N ILE A 631 9.86 -12.63 -58.16
CA ILE A 631 10.28 -12.43 -56.76
C ILE A 631 9.17 -12.77 -55.74
N SER A 632 7.92 -12.98 -56.16
CA SER A 632 6.77 -13.03 -55.23
C SER A 632 6.44 -14.40 -54.61
N THR A 633 7.20 -15.47 -54.89
CA THR A 633 6.87 -16.84 -54.43
C THR A 633 7.94 -17.55 -53.59
N LEU A 634 8.99 -16.86 -53.14
CA LEU A 634 9.98 -17.45 -52.25
C LEU A 634 9.40 -17.66 -50.84
N GLY A 635 9.37 -18.91 -50.38
CA GLY A 635 8.88 -19.29 -49.04
C GLY A 635 9.74 -18.71 -47.92
N SER A 636 9.21 -18.64 -46.69
CA SER A 636 9.91 -18.03 -45.55
C SER A 636 11.26 -18.68 -45.22
N SER A 637 11.40 -19.98 -45.51
CA SER A 637 12.67 -20.73 -45.40
C SER A 637 13.75 -20.25 -46.39
N ASP A 638 13.38 -19.81 -47.60
CA ASP A 638 14.33 -19.32 -48.60
C ASP A 638 14.79 -17.89 -48.29
N ARG A 639 13.93 -17.07 -47.68
CA ARG A 639 14.31 -15.74 -47.20
C ARG A 639 15.35 -15.82 -46.07
N LEU A 640 15.27 -16.84 -45.21
CA LEU A 640 16.27 -17.10 -44.16
C LEU A 640 17.66 -17.39 -44.76
N THR A 641 17.72 -18.11 -45.88
CA THR A 641 18.98 -18.47 -46.54
C THR A 641 19.53 -17.36 -47.45
N GLN A 642 18.68 -16.59 -48.14
CA GLN A 642 19.10 -15.61 -49.18
C GLN A 642 19.74 -14.29 -48.71
N ARG A 643 20.13 -14.13 -47.43
CA ARG A 643 20.92 -12.96 -46.92
C ARG A 643 20.25 -11.57 -47.03
N ARG A 644 19.01 -11.41 -47.47
CA ARG A 644 18.34 -10.11 -47.68
C ARG A 644 17.51 -9.62 -46.47
N TYR A 645 18.05 -9.66 -45.25
CA TYR A 645 17.33 -9.22 -44.05
C TYR A 645 17.07 -7.70 -43.99
N SER A 646 17.83 -6.90 -44.75
CA SER A 646 17.74 -5.43 -44.75
C SER A 646 16.93 -4.87 -45.94
N GLU A 647 16.58 -5.70 -46.91
CA GLU A 647 15.78 -5.26 -48.06
C GLU A 647 14.31 -5.12 -47.62
N VAL A 648 13.78 -3.91 -47.77
CA VAL A 648 12.38 -3.64 -47.44
C VAL A 648 11.52 -4.02 -48.63
N ASP A 649 10.55 -4.88 -48.36
CA ASP A 649 9.50 -5.20 -49.32
C ASP A 649 8.59 -3.97 -49.49
N VAL A 650 8.82 -3.19 -50.54
CA VAL A 650 8.20 -1.87 -50.78
C VAL A 650 6.67 -1.95 -50.79
N GLU A 651 6.10 -3.12 -51.11
CA GLU A 651 4.66 -3.32 -51.16
C GLU A 651 3.98 -3.23 -49.79
N ILE A 652 4.69 -3.61 -48.72
CA ILE A 652 4.16 -3.69 -47.36
C ILE A 652 4.62 -2.52 -46.47
N VAL A 653 5.39 -1.56 -47.01
CA VAL A 653 5.83 -0.38 -46.27
C VAL A 653 4.65 0.57 -46.07
N ARG A 654 4.05 0.49 -44.87
CA ARG A 654 2.91 1.32 -44.49
C ARG A 654 3.17 2.04 -43.18
N GLY A 655 2.76 3.29 -43.11
CA GLY A 655 2.89 4.15 -41.94
C GLY A 655 1.56 4.81 -41.58
N ILE A 656 1.44 5.23 -40.33
CA ILE A 656 0.30 5.96 -39.81
C ILE A 656 0.77 7.28 -39.19
N SER A 657 0.04 8.37 -39.38
CA SER A 657 0.31 9.61 -38.64
C SER A 657 0.10 9.37 -37.14
N LEU A 658 0.96 9.92 -36.29
CA LEU A 658 0.83 9.78 -34.85
C LEU A 658 -0.55 10.21 -34.32
N ARG A 659 -1.13 11.30 -34.84
CA ARG A 659 -2.46 11.81 -34.46
C ARG A 659 -3.58 10.81 -34.78
N LYS A 660 -3.62 10.28 -36.00
CA LYS A 660 -4.57 9.21 -36.39
C LYS A 660 -4.45 7.97 -35.50
N SER A 661 -3.24 7.61 -35.04
CA SER A 661 -3.07 6.50 -34.08
C SER A 661 -3.66 6.80 -32.69
N LEU A 662 -3.79 8.08 -32.33
CA LEU A 662 -4.39 8.56 -31.08
C LEU A 662 -5.88 8.86 -31.20
N ALA A 663 -6.46 8.78 -32.40
CA ALA A 663 -7.90 8.91 -32.60
C ALA A 663 -8.66 7.85 -31.80
N ASN A 664 -9.94 8.10 -31.52
CA ASN A 664 -10.77 7.22 -30.68
C ASN A 664 -10.14 6.96 -29.30
N LEU A 665 -9.56 8.02 -28.71
CA LEU A 665 -8.83 7.99 -27.43
C LEU A 665 -7.69 6.95 -27.44
N GLY A 666 -6.99 6.85 -28.57
CA GLY A 666 -5.90 5.89 -28.79
C GLY A 666 -6.34 4.44 -28.61
N ARG A 667 -7.50 4.05 -29.17
CA ARG A 667 -8.01 2.67 -29.14
C ARG A 667 -6.92 1.67 -29.55
N VAL A 668 -6.16 2.01 -30.60
CA VAL A 668 -5.02 1.24 -31.14
C VAL A 668 -3.94 0.95 -30.08
N TRP A 669 -3.71 1.88 -29.15
CA TRP A 669 -2.69 1.73 -28.11
C TRP A 669 -3.20 1.03 -26.85
N ARG A 670 -4.49 1.21 -26.54
CA ARG A 670 -5.12 0.75 -25.28
C ARG A 670 -5.28 -0.76 -25.19
N TYR A 671 -5.48 -1.42 -26.32
CA TYR A 671 -5.86 -2.82 -26.38
C TYR A 671 -4.93 -3.58 -27.33
N SER A 672 -4.48 -4.76 -26.89
CA SER A 672 -3.72 -5.66 -27.77
C SER A 672 -4.62 -6.11 -28.92
N PRO A 673 -4.13 -6.19 -30.17
CA PRO A 673 -4.92 -6.69 -31.30
C PRO A 673 -5.49 -8.10 -31.06
N LYS A 674 -4.90 -8.90 -30.16
CA LYS A 674 -5.43 -10.22 -29.77
C LYS A 674 -6.82 -10.16 -29.13
N THR A 675 -7.23 -9.03 -28.55
CA THR A 675 -8.55 -8.87 -27.90
C THR A 675 -9.61 -8.29 -28.83
N TRP A 676 -9.29 -8.06 -30.11
CA TRP A 676 -10.16 -7.41 -31.07
C TRP A 676 -10.94 -8.43 -31.89
N SER A 677 -12.12 -8.04 -32.37
CA SER A 677 -12.87 -8.82 -33.36
C SER A 677 -12.04 -9.01 -34.64
N LEU A 678 -12.35 -10.03 -35.44
CA LEU A 678 -11.67 -10.25 -36.73
C LEU A 678 -11.84 -9.04 -37.66
N GLU A 679 -13.04 -8.46 -37.72
CA GLU A 679 -13.35 -7.27 -38.51
C GLU A 679 -12.56 -6.05 -38.05
N ASP A 680 -12.56 -5.78 -36.73
CA ASP A 680 -11.77 -4.68 -36.19
C ASP A 680 -10.26 -4.88 -36.50
N ARG A 681 -9.76 -6.13 -36.44
CA ARG A 681 -8.35 -6.44 -36.80
C ARG A 681 -8.04 -6.16 -38.27
N MET A 682 -8.96 -6.45 -39.19
CA MET A 682 -8.78 -6.11 -40.61
C MET A 682 -8.74 -4.59 -40.82
N SER A 683 -9.62 -3.87 -40.12
CA SER A 683 -9.70 -2.40 -40.24
C SER A 683 -8.41 -1.69 -39.79
N LEU A 684 -7.63 -2.28 -38.87
CA LEU A 684 -6.37 -1.69 -38.38
C LEU A 684 -5.36 -1.44 -39.49
N TYR A 685 -5.24 -2.35 -40.46
CA TYR A 685 -4.31 -2.22 -41.58
C TYR A 685 -4.73 -1.12 -42.56
N GLN A 686 -6.03 -0.84 -42.66
CA GLN A 686 -6.58 0.25 -43.47
C GLN A 686 -6.33 1.63 -42.85
N LEU A 687 -5.99 1.69 -41.55
CA LEU A 687 -5.65 2.95 -40.89
C LEU A 687 -4.29 3.50 -41.35
N SER A 688 -3.35 2.65 -41.75
CA SER A 688 -2.05 3.03 -42.31
C SER A 688 -2.11 3.22 -43.83
N ALA A 689 -1.17 3.98 -44.39
CA ALA A 689 -1.05 4.20 -45.83
C ALA A 689 0.36 3.79 -46.31
N LYS A 690 0.50 3.44 -47.60
CA LYS A 690 1.82 3.16 -48.19
C LYS A 690 2.69 4.41 -48.13
N VAL A 691 3.93 4.27 -47.67
CA VAL A 691 4.87 5.39 -47.50
C VAL A 691 6.27 4.97 -47.93
N PRO A 692 7.11 5.89 -48.45
CA PRO A 692 8.46 5.56 -48.89
C PRO A 692 9.46 5.41 -47.72
N LYS A 693 9.19 6.04 -46.58
CA LYS A 693 10.05 6.02 -45.38
C LYS A 693 9.26 6.37 -44.12
N PHE A 694 9.81 6.01 -42.97
CA PHE A 694 9.24 6.39 -41.67
C PHE A 694 10.04 7.52 -41.03
N GLN A 695 9.37 8.50 -40.46
CA GLN A 695 10.07 9.49 -39.63
C GLN A 695 10.44 8.90 -38.28
N MET A 696 9.58 8.04 -37.76
CA MET A 696 9.79 7.39 -36.47
C MET A 696 9.25 5.96 -36.47
N PHE A 697 10.05 5.04 -35.94
CA PHE A 697 9.61 3.70 -35.57
C PHE A 697 9.24 3.73 -34.08
N ILE A 698 7.99 3.41 -33.73
CA ILE A 698 7.57 3.40 -32.33
C ILE A 698 7.68 1.98 -31.77
N SER A 699 8.76 1.74 -31.03
CA SER A 699 8.91 0.49 -30.29
C SER A 699 8.28 0.60 -28.90
N HIS A 700 7.57 -0.46 -28.49
CA HIS A 700 6.85 -0.50 -27.23
C HIS A 700 6.53 -1.93 -26.78
N THR A 701 6.09 -2.10 -25.52
CA THR A 701 5.60 -3.38 -25.00
C THR A 701 4.10 -3.36 -24.74
N TRP A 702 3.40 -4.44 -25.09
CA TRP A 702 1.98 -4.64 -24.80
C TRP A 702 1.69 -4.93 -23.33
N TRP A 703 2.71 -5.25 -22.52
CA TRP A 703 2.56 -5.47 -21.07
C TRP A 703 2.27 -4.18 -20.30
N THR A 704 2.67 -3.03 -20.86
CA THR A 704 2.40 -1.73 -20.24
C THR A 704 1.02 -1.22 -20.63
N PRO A 705 0.16 -0.83 -19.67
CA PRO A 705 -1.19 -0.36 -19.95
C PRO A 705 -1.20 0.76 -20.99
N GLY A 706 -1.95 0.55 -22.07
CA GLY A 706 -1.92 1.45 -23.23
C GLY A 706 -2.37 2.88 -22.94
N ARG A 707 -3.17 3.12 -21.91
CA ARG A 707 -3.56 4.47 -21.47
C ARG A 707 -2.35 5.37 -21.19
N TRP A 708 -1.23 4.81 -20.71
CA TRP A 708 -0.02 5.58 -20.45
C TRP A 708 0.72 5.93 -21.74
N LYS A 709 0.66 5.05 -22.75
CA LYS A 709 1.16 5.34 -24.10
C LYS A 709 0.36 6.47 -24.73
N VAL A 710 -0.98 6.38 -24.68
CA VAL A 710 -1.88 7.44 -25.17
C VAL A 710 -1.58 8.77 -24.50
N LEU A 711 -1.47 8.78 -23.17
CA LEU A 711 -1.15 9.99 -22.41
C LEU A 711 0.21 10.57 -22.84
N SER A 712 1.26 9.75 -22.84
CA SER A 712 2.61 10.18 -23.21
C SER A 712 2.67 10.75 -24.62
N LEU A 713 2.08 10.05 -25.58
CA LEU A 713 2.02 10.48 -26.97
C LEU A 713 1.18 11.76 -27.14
N SER A 714 0.04 11.89 -26.44
CA SER A 714 -0.82 13.09 -26.49
C SER A 714 -0.09 14.33 -25.98
N PHE A 715 0.69 14.22 -24.91
CA PHE A 715 1.54 15.31 -24.43
C PHE A 715 2.66 15.64 -25.42
N GLN A 716 3.28 14.63 -26.01
CA GLN A 716 4.36 14.83 -26.98
C GLN A 716 3.89 15.58 -28.23
N CYS A 717 2.70 15.25 -28.76
CA CYS A 717 2.14 15.90 -29.94
C CYS A 717 1.32 17.16 -29.61
N GLY A 718 0.80 17.30 -28.40
CA GLY A 718 -0.25 18.29 -28.08
C GLY A 718 0.12 19.43 -27.14
N TRP A 719 1.27 19.40 -26.46
CA TRP A 719 1.58 20.37 -25.39
C TRP A 719 1.47 21.84 -25.81
N HIS A 720 1.82 22.19 -27.06
CA HIS A 720 1.75 23.56 -27.56
C HIS A 720 0.30 24.00 -27.78
N HIS A 721 -0.53 23.12 -28.34
CA HIS A 721 -1.97 23.35 -28.49
C HIS A 721 -2.65 23.55 -27.14
N VAL A 722 -2.24 22.75 -26.14
CA VAL A 722 -2.72 22.88 -24.77
C VAL A 722 -2.40 24.25 -24.19
N LEU A 723 -1.15 24.71 -24.29
CA LEU A 723 -0.74 26.03 -23.81
C LEU A 723 -1.43 27.17 -24.55
N LEU A 724 -1.59 27.06 -25.88
CA LEU A 724 -2.27 28.07 -26.69
C LEU A 724 -3.76 28.18 -26.34
N CYS A 725 -4.48 27.06 -26.25
CA CYS A 725 -5.88 27.04 -25.85
C CYS A 725 -6.07 27.57 -24.43
N TRP A 726 -5.23 27.12 -23.50
CA TRP A 726 -5.24 27.62 -22.12
C TRP A 726 -5.02 29.13 -22.08
N CYS A 727 -4.00 29.64 -22.75
CA CYS A 727 -3.68 31.07 -22.80
C CYS A 727 -4.84 31.88 -23.40
N GLY A 728 -5.39 31.44 -24.54
CA GLY A 728 -6.55 32.08 -25.16
C GLY A 728 -7.79 32.06 -24.25
N THR A 729 -7.99 30.99 -23.48
CA THR A 729 -9.10 30.89 -22.51
C THR A 729 -8.91 31.84 -21.33
N VAL A 730 -7.70 31.94 -20.78
CA VAL A 730 -7.37 32.88 -19.70
C VAL A 730 -7.60 34.32 -20.16
N ILE A 731 -7.11 34.69 -21.35
CA ILE A 731 -7.33 36.01 -21.94
C ILE A 731 -8.82 36.29 -22.15
N LEU A 732 -9.58 35.33 -22.68
CA LEU A 732 -11.03 35.47 -22.84
C LEU A 732 -11.73 35.69 -21.49
N CYS A 733 -11.38 34.93 -20.46
CA CYS A 733 -11.93 35.13 -19.11
C CYS A 733 -11.57 36.51 -18.56
N TRP A 734 -10.36 37.03 -18.81
CA TRP A 734 -10.01 38.41 -18.46
C TRP A 734 -10.94 39.41 -19.15
N CYS A 735 -11.12 39.31 -20.46
CA CYS A 735 -12.01 40.19 -21.21
C CYS A 735 -13.45 40.12 -20.68
N LEU A 736 -13.97 38.92 -20.39
CA LEU A 736 -15.32 38.72 -19.88
C LEU A 736 -15.49 39.26 -18.44
N TYR A 737 -14.47 39.14 -17.58
CA TYR A 737 -14.48 39.82 -16.29
C TYR A 737 -14.46 41.34 -16.47
N LEU A 738 -13.56 41.87 -17.29
CA LEU A 738 -13.44 43.31 -17.53
C LEU A 738 -14.72 43.92 -18.08
N ALA A 739 -15.46 43.16 -18.89
CA ALA A 739 -16.78 43.53 -19.42
C ALA A 739 -17.97 43.16 -18.50
N ASP A 740 -17.73 42.71 -17.26
CA ASP A 740 -18.74 42.36 -16.26
C ASP A 740 -19.73 41.24 -16.66
N PHE A 741 -19.33 40.36 -17.60
CA PHE A 741 -20.11 39.19 -17.98
C PHE A 741 -19.96 38.00 -17.03
N LEU A 742 -18.79 37.88 -16.37
CA LEU A 742 -18.51 36.81 -15.42
C LEU A 742 -18.73 37.30 -13.98
N PRO A 743 -19.55 36.62 -13.17
CA PRO A 743 -19.81 37.03 -11.80
C PRO A 743 -18.58 36.80 -10.92
N MET A 744 -18.34 37.72 -9.98
CA MET A 744 -17.29 37.63 -8.97
C MET A 744 -17.94 37.51 -7.58
N PRO A 745 -18.43 36.31 -7.20
CA PRO A 745 -19.23 36.12 -6.00
C PRO A 745 -18.44 36.31 -4.69
N PHE A 746 -17.11 36.19 -4.75
CA PHE A 746 -16.25 36.25 -3.58
C PHE A 746 -15.67 37.64 -3.41
N LYS A 747 -15.20 37.92 -2.20
CA LYS A 747 -14.49 39.16 -1.89
C LYS A 747 -13.18 38.84 -1.18
N TYR A 748 -12.11 39.51 -1.56
CA TYR A 748 -10.89 39.47 -0.75
C TYR A 748 -10.30 40.84 -0.51
N LYS A 749 -9.74 41.00 0.68
CA LYS A 749 -9.02 42.21 1.06
C LYS A 749 -7.64 42.20 0.40
N ALA A 750 -7.48 42.96 -0.66
CA ALA A 750 -6.18 43.23 -1.28
C ALA A 750 -5.33 44.07 -0.33
N ARG A 751 -4.03 43.82 -0.32
CA ARG A 751 -3.02 44.65 0.31
C ARG A 751 -1.85 44.67 -0.66
N ILE A 752 -1.64 45.78 -1.35
CA ILE A 752 -0.58 45.94 -2.35
C ILE A 752 -0.06 47.37 -2.24
N MET A 753 1.12 47.57 -1.66
CA MET A 753 1.60 48.91 -1.30
C MET A 753 0.55 49.63 -0.44
N ASP A 754 0.21 50.87 -0.81
CA ASP A 754 -0.80 51.68 -0.13
C ASP A 754 -2.24 51.30 -0.52
N PHE A 755 -2.45 50.41 -1.50
CA PHE A 755 -3.77 49.95 -1.90
C PHE A 755 -4.29 48.85 -0.97
N THR A 756 -5.31 49.18 -0.17
CA THR A 756 -5.97 48.24 0.76
C THR A 756 -7.48 48.27 0.59
N GLU A 757 -8.00 47.59 -0.43
CA GLU A 757 -9.42 47.56 -0.74
C GLU A 757 -10.01 46.14 -0.78
N LEU A 758 -11.33 46.05 -0.62
CA LEU A 758 -12.06 44.80 -0.75
C LEU A 758 -12.38 44.55 -2.23
N CYS A 759 -11.58 43.72 -2.88
CA CYS A 759 -11.68 43.42 -4.30
C CYS A 759 -12.67 42.28 -4.57
N PRO A 760 -13.53 42.39 -5.60
CA PRO A 760 -14.37 41.30 -6.05
C PRO A 760 -13.50 40.21 -6.71
N MET A 761 -13.82 38.94 -6.46
CA MET A 761 -13.06 37.80 -6.95
C MET A 761 -13.97 36.67 -7.42
N GLY A 762 -13.57 35.96 -8.47
CA GLY A 762 -14.24 34.74 -8.90
C GLY A 762 -13.31 33.52 -8.85
N PHE A 763 -13.66 32.50 -9.64
CA PHE A 763 -12.87 31.29 -9.81
C PHE A 763 -12.84 30.85 -11.28
N TRP A 764 -13.38 31.67 -12.18
CA TRP A 764 -13.64 31.29 -13.57
C TRP A 764 -12.37 31.14 -14.39
N VAL A 765 -11.31 31.93 -14.13
CA VAL A 765 -10.03 31.74 -14.85
C VAL A 765 -9.46 30.36 -14.54
N LEU A 766 -9.50 29.96 -13.26
CA LEU A 766 -8.99 28.66 -12.83
C LEU A 766 -9.85 27.51 -13.39
N ALA A 767 -11.18 27.65 -13.39
CA ALA A 767 -12.10 26.60 -13.87
C ALA A 767 -12.00 26.41 -15.37
N ALA A 768 -12.08 27.52 -16.12
CA ALA A 768 -11.98 27.52 -17.56
C ALA A 768 -10.57 27.10 -18.00
N GLY A 769 -9.52 27.52 -17.29
CA GLY A 769 -8.15 27.08 -17.52
C GLY A 769 -7.98 25.56 -17.36
N PHE A 770 -8.56 24.97 -16.32
CA PHE A 770 -8.58 23.51 -16.13
C PHE A 770 -9.31 22.80 -17.28
N LEU A 771 -10.54 23.22 -17.58
CA LEU A 771 -11.35 22.64 -18.65
C LEU A 771 -10.65 22.77 -20.00
N SER A 772 -10.10 23.94 -20.31
CA SER A 772 -9.36 24.20 -21.53
C SER A 772 -8.14 23.28 -21.66
N THR A 773 -7.40 23.07 -20.57
CA THR A 773 -6.25 22.16 -20.56
C THR A 773 -6.66 20.70 -20.83
N VAL A 774 -7.75 20.22 -20.22
CA VAL A 774 -8.24 18.85 -20.41
C VAL A 774 -8.83 18.63 -21.81
N LEU A 775 -9.67 19.57 -22.27
CA LEU A 775 -10.31 19.52 -23.57
C LEU A 775 -9.30 19.67 -24.69
N SER A 776 -8.36 20.60 -24.58
CA SER A 776 -7.30 20.77 -25.57
C SER A 776 -6.45 19.52 -25.70
N LEU A 777 -6.02 18.89 -24.59
CA LEU A 777 -5.25 17.63 -24.63
C LEU A 777 -6.04 16.49 -25.27
N SER A 778 -7.35 16.42 -25.01
CA SER A 778 -8.24 15.41 -25.58
C SER A 778 -8.59 15.68 -27.05
N SER A 779 -8.53 16.94 -27.49
CA SER A 779 -8.75 17.36 -28.88
C SER A 779 -7.53 17.19 -29.79
N VAL A 780 -6.33 16.96 -29.22
CA VAL A 780 -5.08 16.82 -30.00
C VAL A 780 -5.19 15.80 -31.15
N PRO A 781 -5.81 14.62 -30.95
CA PRO A 781 -5.97 13.65 -32.03
C PRO A 781 -6.93 14.08 -33.15
N LEU A 782 -7.77 15.09 -32.92
CA LEU A 782 -8.78 15.58 -33.86
C LEU A 782 -8.26 16.73 -34.73
N LEU A 783 -7.11 17.31 -34.39
CA LEU A 783 -6.53 18.42 -35.14
C LEU A 783 -6.00 17.93 -36.51
N PRO A 784 -6.20 18.70 -37.58
CA PRO A 784 -5.75 18.32 -38.92
C PRO A 784 -4.22 18.27 -39.01
N ASP A 785 -3.72 17.32 -39.81
CA ASP A 785 -2.27 17.09 -39.99
C ASP A 785 -1.52 18.27 -40.65
N ARG A 786 -2.22 19.31 -41.13
CA ARG A 786 -1.63 20.45 -41.85
C ARG A 786 -0.71 21.35 -41.00
N CYS A 787 -0.82 21.30 -39.67
CA CYS A 787 -0.11 22.24 -38.79
C CYS A 787 1.26 21.76 -38.29
N GLN A 788 1.72 20.56 -38.65
CA GLN A 788 2.98 20.02 -38.14
C GLN A 788 3.75 19.22 -39.20
N ARG A 789 5.08 19.10 -39.05
CA ARG A 789 5.92 18.20 -39.85
C ARG A 789 5.29 16.80 -39.86
N SER A 790 5.36 16.11 -41.00
CA SER A 790 4.60 14.89 -41.26
C SER A 790 4.96 13.72 -40.33
N ASP A 791 4.33 13.59 -39.16
CA ASP A 791 4.60 12.56 -38.12
C ASP A 791 4.23 11.10 -38.53
N ILE A 792 4.65 10.68 -39.72
CA ILE A 792 4.45 9.32 -40.26
C ILE A 792 5.31 8.36 -39.45
N SER A 793 4.62 7.50 -38.72
CA SER A 793 5.21 6.54 -37.79
C SER A 793 4.95 5.12 -38.24
N PHE A 794 5.91 4.23 -38.04
CA PHE A 794 5.66 2.80 -38.03
C PHE A 794 5.08 2.41 -36.66
N VAL A 795 3.92 1.76 -36.69
CA VAL A 795 3.24 1.21 -35.51
C VAL A 795 2.76 -0.19 -35.88
N ASP A 796 3.41 -1.21 -35.30
CA ASP A 796 3.24 -2.65 -35.58
C ASP A 796 1.78 -3.05 -35.87
N VAL A 797 0.86 -2.75 -34.95
CA VAL A 797 -0.55 -3.16 -35.00
C VAL A 797 -1.34 -2.57 -36.18
N THR A 798 -0.89 -1.45 -36.76
CA THR A 798 -1.56 -0.82 -37.92
C THR A 798 -0.75 -0.93 -39.21
N SER A 799 0.56 -1.16 -39.10
CA SER A 799 1.50 -1.18 -40.23
C SER A 799 1.70 -2.61 -40.76
N ILE A 800 1.51 -3.62 -39.90
CA ILE A 800 1.53 -5.05 -40.25
C ILE A 800 0.09 -5.56 -40.31
N HIS A 801 -0.24 -6.35 -41.32
CA HIS A 801 -1.57 -6.94 -41.47
C HIS A 801 -1.85 -7.93 -40.33
N GLN A 802 -2.99 -7.80 -39.63
CA GLN A 802 -3.28 -8.58 -38.40
C GLN A 802 -4.15 -9.84 -38.64
N VAL A 803 -4.52 -10.12 -39.90
CA VAL A 803 -5.44 -11.22 -40.28
C VAL A 803 -4.86 -12.13 -41.38
N ASP A 804 -4.50 -11.58 -42.53
CA ASP A 804 -3.71 -12.25 -43.58
C ASP A 804 -2.36 -12.69 -43.01
N HIS A 805 -2.20 -14.01 -42.87
CA HIS A 805 -1.01 -14.63 -42.29
C HIS A 805 0.25 -14.36 -43.12
N MET A 806 0.16 -14.35 -44.46
CA MET A 806 1.32 -14.10 -45.32
C MET A 806 1.82 -12.66 -45.21
N LEU A 807 0.91 -11.69 -45.21
CA LEU A 807 1.27 -10.28 -45.02
C LEU A 807 1.75 -10.00 -43.59
N MET A 808 1.15 -10.68 -42.60
CA MET A 808 1.60 -10.60 -41.21
C MET A 808 3.04 -11.11 -41.08
N GLU A 809 3.31 -12.30 -41.61
CA GLU A 809 4.63 -12.95 -41.60
C GLU A 809 5.68 -12.12 -42.34
N ARG A 810 5.37 -11.63 -43.55
CA ARG A 810 6.22 -10.69 -44.32
C ARG A 810 6.52 -9.43 -43.52
N GLY A 811 5.53 -8.90 -42.79
CA GLY A 811 5.70 -7.72 -41.95
C GLY A 811 6.55 -7.96 -40.71
N VAL A 812 6.29 -9.04 -39.96
CA VAL A 812 7.04 -9.40 -38.74
C VAL A 812 8.51 -9.68 -39.06
N TYR A 813 8.78 -10.48 -40.10
CA TYR A 813 10.17 -10.77 -40.49
C TYR A 813 10.81 -9.63 -41.30
N GLY A 814 10.02 -8.68 -41.78
CA GLY A 814 10.47 -7.45 -42.44
C GLY A 814 10.82 -6.30 -41.49
N ILE A 815 10.71 -6.48 -40.15
CA ILE A 815 10.98 -5.42 -39.16
C ILE A 815 12.36 -4.79 -39.33
N ALA A 816 13.39 -5.59 -39.62
CA ALA A 816 14.75 -5.10 -39.89
C ALA A 816 14.79 -4.11 -41.06
N GLY A 817 14.03 -4.40 -42.13
CA GLY A 817 13.85 -3.49 -43.25
C GLY A 817 13.09 -2.22 -42.85
N PHE A 818 12.00 -2.32 -42.09
CA PHE A 818 11.30 -1.13 -41.61
C PHE A 818 12.19 -0.23 -40.74
N LEU A 819 13.07 -0.83 -39.93
CA LEU A 819 14.06 -0.09 -39.15
C LEU A 819 15.07 0.63 -40.05
N SER A 820 15.58 0.01 -41.12
CA SER A 820 16.57 0.61 -42.03
C SER A 820 16.06 1.85 -42.77
N ILE A 821 14.74 1.97 -42.98
CA ILE A 821 14.11 3.15 -43.61
C ILE A 821 13.50 4.13 -42.59
N SER A 822 13.73 3.91 -41.29
CA SER A 822 13.25 4.78 -40.21
C SER A 822 14.34 5.79 -39.79
N SER A 823 13.99 7.08 -39.70
CA SER A 823 14.97 8.10 -39.27
C SER A 823 15.17 8.23 -37.75
N GLU A 824 14.20 7.79 -36.95
CA GLU A 824 14.26 7.78 -35.49
C GLU A 824 13.67 6.47 -34.95
N LEU A 825 14.36 5.81 -34.02
CA LEU A 825 13.74 4.78 -33.18
C LEU A 825 13.27 5.43 -31.88
N ARG A 826 11.95 5.51 -31.68
CA ARG A 826 11.35 6.05 -30.46
C ARG A 826 10.83 4.93 -29.59
N ILE A 827 11.40 4.82 -28.40
CA ILE A 827 11.06 3.78 -27.43
C ILE A 827 10.10 4.34 -26.40
N LEU A 828 8.87 3.83 -26.38
CA LEU A 828 7.90 4.08 -25.30
C LEU A 828 8.25 3.21 -24.10
N TRP A 829 9.19 3.70 -23.31
CA TRP A 829 9.87 2.91 -22.32
C TRP A 829 9.05 2.68 -21.05
N SER A 830 9.15 1.46 -20.54
CA SER A 830 8.59 1.00 -19.26
C SER A 830 9.41 -0.18 -18.74
N SER A 831 9.28 -0.51 -17.45
CA SER A 831 10.05 -1.61 -16.83
C SER A 831 10.04 -2.95 -17.59
N PRO A 832 8.90 -3.47 -18.12
CA PRO A 832 8.89 -4.74 -18.85
C PRO A 832 9.38 -4.66 -20.31
N TYR A 833 9.90 -3.50 -20.75
CA TYR A 833 10.34 -3.34 -22.13
C TYR A 833 11.58 -4.19 -22.44
N LEU A 834 12.61 -4.16 -21.58
CA LEU A 834 13.85 -4.91 -21.81
C LEU A 834 13.77 -6.39 -21.46
N SER A 835 12.71 -6.83 -20.78
CA SER A 835 12.50 -8.27 -20.57
C SER A 835 11.97 -8.97 -21.82
N ARG A 836 11.68 -8.24 -22.91
CA ARG A 836 11.08 -8.79 -24.13
C ARG A 836 12.13 -8.95 -25.24
N LEU A 837 12.28 -10.15 -25.77
CA LEU A 837 13.24 -10.46 -26.83
C LEU A 837 13.10 -9.55 -28.07
N TRP A 838 11.88 -9.42 -28.60
CA TRP A 838 11.58 -8.53 -29.74
C TRP A 838 11.99 -7.08 -29.50
N CYS A 839 11.72 -6.53 -28.32
CA CYS A 839 12.00 -5.13 -28.01
C CYS A 839 13.51 -4.83 -27.96
N VAL A 840 14.31 -5.78 -27.44
CA VAL A 840 15.77 -5.65 -27.39
C VAL A 840 16.36 -5.89 -28.78
N PHE A 841 15.81 -6.85 -29.53
CA PHE A 841 16.19 -7.08 -30.92
C PHE A 841 15.96 -5.84 -31.78
N GLU A 842 14.77 -5.21 -31.74
CA GLU A 842 14.47 -3.98 -32.49
C GLU A 842 15.48 -2.86 -32.23
N LEU A 843 15.89 -2.72 -30.98
CA LEU A 843 16.85 -1.70 -30.57
C LEU A 843 18.25 -1.95 -31.16
N ALA A 844 18.74 -3.18 -31.02
CA ALA A 844 20.03 -3.58 -31.55
C ALA A 844 20.03 -3.58 -33.09
N ALA A 845 18.96 -4.12 -33.68
CA ALA A 845 18.68 -4.12 -35.11
C ALA A 845 18.77 -2.72 -35.71
N TYR A 846 18.06 -1.77 -35.11
CA TYR A 846 18.07 -0.39 -35.57
C TYR A 846 19.47 0.19 -35.59
N LYS A 847 20.26 -0.03 -34.55
CA LYS A 847 21.64 0.46 -34.49
C LYS A 847 22.55 -0.22 -35.51
N LYS A 848 22.31 -1.51 -35.78
CA LYS A 848 23.06 -2.26 -36.80
C LYS A 848 22.80 -1.76 -38.21
N VAL A 849 21.54 -1.48 -38.54
CA VAL A 849 21.14 -1.05 -39.90
C VAL A 849 21.18 0.48 -40.08
N ASN A 850 21.14 1.25 -38.99
CA ASN A 850 21.33 2.69 -38.95
C ASN A 850 22.34 3.08 -37.85
N PRO A 851 23.65 2.97 -38.11
CA PRO A 851 24.68 3.35 -37.13
C PRO A 851 24.56 4.81 -36.66
N GLU A 852 24.19 5.72 -37.55
CA GLU A 852 23.95 7.15 -37.26
C GLU A 852 22.49 7.45 -36.88
N GLY A 853 21.65 6.42 -36.84
CA GLY A 853 20.23 6.54 -36.53
C GLY A 853 20.01 7.06 -35.12
N LYS A 854 19.07 8.00 -34.96
CA LYS A 854 18.74 8.58 -33.65
C LYS A 854 17.84 7.63 -32.84
N ILE A 855 18.29 7.23 -31.66
CA ILE A 855 17.46 6.53 -30.67
C ILE A 855 16.93 7.54 -29.65
N THR A 856 15.62 7.55 -29.42
CA THR A 856 14.97 8.43 -28.43
C THR A 856 14.18 7.62 -27.41
N LEU A 857 14.64 7.64 -26.16
CA LEU A 857 13.92 7.04 -25.03
C LEU A 857 12.83 8.00 -24.54
N ARG A 858 11.59 7.52 -24.44
CA ARG A 858 10.45 8.26 -23.89
C ARG A 858 9.85 7.47 -22.72
N PRO A 859 10.26 7.75 -21.48
CA PRO A 859 9.70 7.07 -20.32
C PRO A 859 8.23 7.44 -20.15
N LEU A 860 7.34 6.44 -20.19
CA LEU A 860 5.89 6.63 -20.12
C LEU A 860 5.40 7.26 -18.82
N PHE A 861 6.27 7.33 -17.82
CA PHE A 861 5.95 7.81 -16.50
C PHE A 861 6.07 9.33 -16.32
N VAL A 862 6.78 10.04 -17.22
CA VAL A 862 7.05 11.49 -17.06
C VAL A 862 5.75 12.25 -17.24
N GLU A 863 5.03 11.98 -18.33
CA GLU A 863 3.74 12.61 -18.61
C GLU A 863 2.68 12.23 -17.58
N ARG A 864 2.78 11.04 -16.97
CA ARG A 864 1.95 10.65 -15.83
C ARG A 864 2.18 11.57 -14.63
N VAL A 865 3.44 11.84 -14.25
CA VAL A 865 3.76 12.73 -13.13
C VAL A 865 3.28 14.15 -13.42
N VAL A 866 3.57 14.66 -14.62
CA VAL A 866 3.12 15.99 -15.05
C VAL A 866 1.60 16.11 -14.97
N SER A 867 0.87 15.12 -15.48
CA SER A 867 -0.60 15.12 -15.44
C SER A 867 -1.13 15.10 -14.00
N VAL A 868 -0.58 14.23 -13.15
CA VAL A 868 -1.00 14.14 -11.73
C VAL A 868 -0.72 15.45 -11.01
N MET A 869 0.47 16.02 -11.16
CA MET A 869 0.84 17.29 -10.53
C MET A 869 -0.04 18.44 -11.03
N MET A 870 -0.25 18.54 -12.35
CA MET A 870 -1.09 19.58 -12.95
C MET A 870 -2.56 19.50 -12.46
N VAL A 871 -3.19 18.33 -12.57
CA VAL A 871 -4.60 18.13 -12.15
C VAL A 871 -4.75 18.33 -10.65
N SER A 872 -3.86 17.77 -9.84
CA SER A 872 -3.94 17.95 -8.39
C SER A 872 -3.77 19.41 -7.98
N THR A 873 -2.84 20.15 -8.61
CA THR A 873 -2.65 21.58 -8.34
C THR A 873 -3.91 22.40 -8.70
N TYR A 874 -4.58 22.10 -9.82
CA TYR A 874 -5.88 22.73 -10.14
C TYR A 874 -6.94 22.46 -9.06
N VAL A 875 -7.09 21.20 -8.65
CA VAL A 875 -8.08 20.81 -7.62
C VAL A 875 -7.79 21.50 -6.30
N PHE A 876 -6.53 21.50 -5.84
CA PHE A 876 -6.17 22.16 -4.60
C PHE A 876 -6.36 23.67 -4.70
N ALA A 877 -5.92 24.32 -5.79
CA ALA A 877 -6.13 25.75 -5.99
C ALA A 877 -7.62 26.14 -5.92
N MET A 878 -8.51 25.31 -6.49
CA MET A 878 -9.96 25.50 -6.37
C MET A 878 -10.45 25.39 -4.93
N LEU A 879 -10.03 24.34 -4.23
CA LEU A 879 -10.39 24.14 -2.82
C LEU A 879 -9.89 25.30 -1.95
N PHE A 880 -8.74 25.90 -2.28
CA PHE A 880 -8.23 27.07 -1.56
C PHE A 880 -9.07 28.31 -1.75
N LEU A 881 -9.56 28.58 -2.97
CA LEU A 881 -10.47 29.70 -3.20
C LEU A 881 -11.76 29.54 -2.39
N ILE A 882 -12.34 28.33 -2.41
CA ILE A 882 -13.55 28.01 -1.63
C ILE A 882 -13.29 28.12 -0.13
N ALA A 883 -12.19 27.51 0.36
CA ALA A 883 -11.85 27.52 1.78
C ALA A 883 -11.56 28.93 2.29
N ARG A 884 -10.91 29.78 1.49
CA ARG A 884 -10.64 31.18 1.84
C ARG A 884 -11.92 31.96 2.11
N ASP A 885 -12.92 31.79 1.25
CA ASP A 885 -14.20 32.49 1.36
C ASP A 885 -14.98 32.01 2.59
N VAL A 886 -15.05 30.69 2.80
CA VAL A 886 -15.81 30.08 3.91
C VAL A 886 -15.18 30.36 5.28
N ILE A 887 -13.84 30.31 5.38
CA ILE A 887 -13.13 30.32 6.66
C ILE A 887 -12.67 31.74 7.07
N GLY A 888 -12.59 32.66 6.11
CA GLY A 888 -12.09 34.01 6.33
C GLY A 888 -10.56 34.12 6.38
N PRO A 889 -10.01 35.35 6.47
CA PRO A 889 -8.58 35.65 6.28
C PRO A 889 -7.66 35.26 7.47
N GLY A 890 -8.08 34.34 8.33
CA GLY A 890 -7.34 33.94 9.53
C GLY A 890 -6.18 32.96 9.26
N ALA A 891 -5.42 32.63 10.31
CA ALA A 891 -4.29 31.70 10.25
C ALA A 891 -4.64 30.26 9.79
N ILE A 892 -5.93 29.90 9.76
CA ILE A 892 -6.41 28.65 9.14
C ILE A 892 -6.12 28.65 7.62
N LEU A 893 -6.18 29.81 6.96
CA LEU A 893 -5.84 29.96 5.55
C LEU A 893 -4.36 29.66 5.28
N LEU A 894 -3.46 29.98 6.21
CA LEU A 894 -2.03 29.69 6.09
C LEU A 894 -1.77 28.17 6.20
N GLY A 895 -2.42 27.50 7.16
CA GLY A 895 -2.35 26.04 7.29
C GLY A 895 -2.93 25.32 6.07
N PHE A 896 -4.04 25.82 5.53
CA PHE A 896 -4.65 25.29 4.30
C PHE A 896 -3.75 25.54 3.07
N SER A 897 -3.13 26.72 2.99
CA SER A 897 -2.14 27.04 1.96
C SER A 897 -0.95 26.08 2.04
N PHE A 898 -0.47 25.73 3.24
CA PHE A 898 0.59 24.75 3.38
C PHE A 898 0.15 23.35 2.93
N ALA A 899 -1.04 22.91 3.34
CA ALA A 899 -1.60 21.62 2.90
C ALA A 899 -1.77 21.53 1.38
N MET A 900 -2.13 22.64 0.73
CA MET A 900 -2.19 22.75 -0.73
C MET A 900 -0.86 22.46 -1.42
N TRP A 901 0.26 22.87 -0.84
CA TRP A 901 1.57 22.56 -1.41
C TRP A 901 1.98 21.13 -1.02
N VAL A 902 1.82 20.75 0.24
CA VAL A 902 2.32 19.44 0.70
C VAL A 902 1.74 18.30 -0.09
N VAL A 903 0.42 18.20 -0.27
CA VAL A 903 -0.20 16.99 -0.83
C VAL A 903 0.16 16.72 -2.32
N PRO A 904 -0.11 17.63 -3.27
CA PRO A 904 0.15 17.38 -4.69
C PRO A 904 1.65 17.24 -4.98
N TYR A 905 2.50 18.04 -4.32
CA TYR A 905 3.95 17.96 -4.53
C TYR A 905 4.57 16.76 -3.83
N SER A 906 4.06 16.31 -2.68
CA SER A 906 4.52 15.05 -2.08
C SER A 906 4.24 13.85 -2.97
N LEU A 907 3.04 13.80 -3.56
CA LEU A 907 2.69 12.76 -4.52
C LEU A 907 3.56 12.86 -5.78
N GLY A 908 3.75 14.06 -6.32
CA GLY A 908 4.63 14.32 -7.47
C GLY A 908 6.06 13.86 -7.22
N ILE A 909 6.66 14.24 -6.09
CA ILE A 909 8.02 13.86 -5.67
C ILE A 909 8.14 12.35 -5.50
N TYR A 910 7.17 11.73 -4.84
CA TYR A 910 7.16 10.28 -4.66
C TYR A 910 7.15 9.54 -6.01
N LEU A 911 6.22 9.92 -6.90
CA LEU A 911 6.13 9.32 -8.22
C LEU A 911 7.39 9.60 -9.05
N LEU A 912 7.95 10.81 -8.98
CA LEU A 912 9.16 11.18 -9.71
C LEU A 912 10.40 10.41 -9.23
N ARG A 913 10.57 10.21 -7.91
CA ARG A 913 11.63 9.34 -7.36
C ARG A 913 11.44 7.87 -7.74
N MET A 914 10.21 7.37 -7.72
CA MET A 914 9.92 5.99 -8.17
C MET A 914 10.28 5.80 -9.64
N ASN A 915 9.96 6.80 -10.47
CA ASN A 915 10.27 6.79 -11.88
C ASN A 915 11.77 6.88 -12.18
N PHE A 916 12.50 7.75 -11.47
CA PHE A 916 13.96 7.79 -11.60
C PHE A 916 14.61 6.51 -11.07
N ARG A 917 14.02 5.83 -10.09
CA ARG A 917 14.44 4.47 -9.70
C ARG A 917 14.30 3.48 -10.84
N GLU A 918 13.14 3.47 -11.50
CA GLU A 918 12.92 2.63 -12.68
C GLU A 918 13.93 2.96 -13.80
N LYS A 919 14.26 4.25 -14.00
CA LYS A 919 15.33 4.70 -14.91
C LYS A 919 16.71 4.17 -14.52
N HIS A 920 17.09 4.20 -13.24
CA HIS A 920 18.38 3.64 -12.81
C HIS A 920 18.40 2.11 -12.92
N GLN A 921 17.26 1.47 -12.63
CA GLN A 921 17.10 0.03 -12.80
C GLN A 921 17.23 -0.38 -14.28
N LEU A 922 16.73 0.44 -15.22
CA LEU A 922 16.93 0.24 -16.65
C LEU A 922 18.41 0.10 -17.02
N ILE A 923 19.21 1.10 -16.63
CA ILE A 923 20.63 1.14 -16.95
C ILE A 923 21.37 -0.02 -16.29
N SER A 924 20.98 -0.36 -15.06
CA SER A 924 21.51 -1.55 -14.36
C SER A 924 21.12 -2.85 -15.06
N GLN A 925 19.90 -2.99 -15.57
CA GLN A 925 19.44 -4.19 -16.29
C GLN A 925 20.15 -4.36 -17.63
N LEU A 926 20.51 -3.27 -18.30
CA LEU A 926 21.34 -3.33 -19.50
C LEU A 926 22.75 -3.81 -19.17
N ALA A 927 23.33 -3.36 -18.04
CA ALA A 927 24.66 -3.79 -17.61
C ALA A 927 24.73 -5.28 -17.29
N SER A 928 23.65 -5.84 -16.73
CA SER A 928 23.52 -7.28 -16.43
C SER A 928 22.69 -8.05 -17.47
N PHE A 929 22.50 -7.48 -18.68
CA PHE A 929 21.59 -8.05 -19.68
C PHE A 929 22.02 -9.46 -20.08
N ASP A 930 21.08 -10.38 -20.26
CA ASP A 930 21.34 -11.74 -20.72
C ASP A 930 20.28 -12.15 -21.74
N LEU A 931 20.72 -12.56 -22.93
CA LEU A 931 19.84 -12.93 -24.03
C LEU A 931 19.02 -14.19 -23.71
N ASP A 932 19.55 -15.10 -22.89
CA ASP A 932 18.80 -16.33 -22.59
C ASP A 932 17.65 -16.08 -21.59
N GLN A 933 17.75 -15.02 -20.80
CA GLN A 933 16.75 -14.64 -19.78
C GLN A 933 15.61 -13.76 -20.29
N VAL A 934 15.67 -13.25 -21.53
CA VAL A 934 14.56 -12.47 -22.06
C VAL A 934 13.36 -13.34 -22.43
N ASP A 935 12.17 -12.82 -22.16
CA ASP A 935 10.89 -13.44 -22.46
C ASP A 935 10.58 -13.35 -23.96
N CYS A 936 10.09 -14.46 -24.51
CA CYS A 936 9.54 -14.54 -25.85
C CYS A 936 8.22 -15.31 -25.79
N ALA A 937 7.17 -14.79 -26.42
CA ALA A 937 5.84 -15.41 -26.36
C ALA A 937 5.79 -16.72 -27.16
N GLU A 938 6.53 -16.80 -28.26
CA GLU A 938 6.57 -17.95 -29.16
C GLU A 938 8.00 -18.46 -29.30
N SER A 939 8.17 -19.78 -29.27
CA SER A 939 9.49 -20.41 -29.40
C SER A 939 10.08 -20.24 -30.80
N PHE A 940 9.21 -20.20 -31.82
CA PHE A 940 9.63 -19.93 -33.20
C PHE A 940 10.31 -18.56 -33.32
N ASP A 941 9.66 -17.51 -32.81
CA ASP A 941 10.22 -16.15 -32.78
C ASP A 941 11.60 -16.12 -32.11
N ARG A 942 11.77 -16.88 -31.00
CA ARG A 942 13.06 -16.99 -30.33
C ARG A 942 14.13 -17.56 -31.26
N THR A 943 13.84 -18.66 -31.95
CA THR A 943 14.77 -19.27 -32.90
C THR A 943 15.08 -18.31 -34.05
N PHE A 944 14.06 -17.69 -34.64
CA PHE A 944 14.23 -16.71 -35.72
C PHE A 944 15.13 -15.54 -35.32
N ILE A 945 14.84 -14.91 -34.18
CA ILE A 945 15.61 -13.78 -33.66
C ILE A 945 17.04 -14.21 -33.29
N HIS A 946 17.22 -15.38 -32.68
CA HIS A 946 18.54 -15.92 -32.36
C HIS A 946 19.38 -16.13 -33.62
N SER A 947 18.82 -16.68 -34.70
CA SER A 947 19.52 -16.83 -35.97
C SER A 947 19.87 -15.48 -36.60
N ALA A 948 18.98 -14.48 -36.52
CA ALA A 948 19.27 -13.12 -36.98
C ALA A 948 20.39 -12.46 -36.15
N ILE A 949 20.38 -12.65 -34.83
CA ILE A 949 21.41 -12.19 -33.90
C ILE A 949 22.77 -12.79 -34.23
N GLU A 950 22.85 -14.13 -34.36
CA GLU A 950 24.09 -14.82 -34.71
C GLU A 950 24.61 -14.36 -36.07
N LYS A 951 23.73 -14.10 -37.03
CA LYS A 951 24.12 -13.58 -38.33
C LYS A 951 24.67 -12.16 -38.29
N TRP A 952 24.06 -11.26 -37.51
CA TRP A 952 24.44 -9.84 -37.50
C TRP A 952 25.58 -9.50 -36.55
N TYR A 953 25.70 -10.25 -35.46
CA TYR A 953 26.68 -10.03 -34.39
C TYR A 953 27.72 -11.15 -34.31
N GLY A 954 27.62 -12.20 -35.13
CA GLY A 954 28.53 -13.34 -35.16
C GLY A 954 28.22 -14.41 -34.11
N SER A 955 27.70 -14.01 -32.94
CA SER A 955 27.25 -14.93 -31.90
C SER A 955 26.25 -14.26 -30.94
N LYS A 956 25.51 -15.07 -30.18
CA LYS A 956 24.68 -14.61 -29.06
C LYS A 956 25.49 -13.87 -27.99
N GLY A 957 26.71 -14.34 -27.72
CA GLY A 957 27.62 -13.72 -26.75
C GLY A 957 28.04 -12.31 -27.18
N ALA A 958 28.42 -12.14 -28.45
CA ALA A 958 28.79 -10.84 -29.02
C ALA A 958 27.60 -9.85 -29.00
N PHE A 959 26.38 -10.33 -29.25
CA PHE A 959 25.18 -9.53 -29.08
C PHE A 959 24.96 -9.09 -27.63
N THR A 960 25.04 -10.02 -26.68
CA THR A 960 24.93 -9.70 -25.25
C THR A 960 25.98 -8.67 -24.83
N GLN A 961 27.21 -8.78 -25.33
CA GLN A 961 28.28 -7.82 -25.08
C GLN A 961 27.97 -6.45 -25.69
N PHE A 962 27.47 -6.40 -26.93
CA PHE A 962 27.02 -5.17 -27.59
C PHE A 962 25.89 -4.49 -26.78
N VAL A 963 24.91 -5.26 -26.28
CA VAL A 963 23.81 -4.73 -25.45
C VAL A 963 24.34 -4.18 -24.11
N ARG A 964 25.25 -4.91 -23.45
CA ARG A 964 25.85 -4.52 -22.17
C ARG A 964 26.75 -3.29 -22.27
N ASN A 965 27.39 -3.09 -23.43
CA ASN A 965 28.39 -2.03 -23.62
C ASN A 965 27.84 -0.91 -24.51
N ASP A 966 28.00 -1.02 -25.82
CA ASP A 966 27.76 0.06 -26.77
C ASP A 966 26.34 0.60 -26.69
N LEU A 967 25.36 -0.31 -26.69
CA LEU A 967 23.96 0.07 -26.63
C LEU A 967 23.57 0.65 -25.27
N ARG A 968 24.12 0.10 -24.17
CA ARG A 968 23.93 0.66 -22.84
C ARG A 968 24.44 2.10 -22.77
N LEU A 969 25.64 2.38 -23.27
CA LEU A 969 26.23 3.72 -23.25
C LEU A 969 25.40 4.72 -24.08
N GLU A 970 24.89 4.29 -25.24
CA GLU A 970 24.01 5.10 -26.07
C GLU A 970 22.66 5.38 -25.39
N LEU A 971 22.06 4.35 -24.78
CA LEU A 971 20.83 4.51 -24.00
C LEU A 971 21.04 5.31 -22.73
N GLU A 972 22.18 5.20 -22.06
CA GLU A 972 22.54 6.00 -20.89
C GLU A 972 22.65 7.47 -21.27
N LYS A 973 23.37 7.79 -22.35
CA LYS A 973 23.42 9.16 -22.90
C LYS A 973 22.01 9.72 -23.18
N THR A 974 21.14 8.88 -23.72
CA THR A 974 19.75 9.26 -24.01
C THR A 974 18.92 9.38 -22.73
N ALA A 975 19.06 8.47 -21.78
CA ALA A 975 18.34 8.43 -20.51
C ALA A 975 18.72 9.60 -19.59
N LEU A 976 19.99 10.02 -19.61
CA LEU A 976 20.47 11.22 -18.93
C LEU A 976 19.83 12.49 -19.50
N ALA A 977 19.51 12.49 -20.80
CA ALA A 977 18.74 13.56 -21.42
C ALA A 977 17.23 13.50 -21.07
N THR A 978 16.70 12.37 -20.58
CA THR A 978 15.29 12.18 -20.21
C THR A 978 14.93 12.71 -18.81
N ARG A 979 15.18 13.99 -18.57
CA ARG A 979 14.53 14.73 -17.47
C ARG A 979 13.16 15.25 -17.92
N ILE A 980 12.39 15.82 -16.98
CA ILE A 980 11.13 16.48 -17.30
C ILE A 980 11.41 17.56 -18.36
N PRO A 981 10.88 17.43 -19.59
CA PRO A 981 11.09 18.43 -20.63
C PRO A 981 10.63 19.81 -20.16
N ARG A 982 11.40 20.86 -20.44
CA ARG A 982 11.07 22.26 -20.04
C ARG A 982 9.66 22.69 -20.47
N ARG A 983 9.24 22.25 -21.65
CA ARG A 983 7.87 22.43 -22.17
C ARG A 983 6.78 21.86 -21.26
N TYR A 984 7.05 20.78 -20.53
CA TYR A 984 6.10 20.21 -19.56
C TYR A 984 6.12 20.96 -18.24
N LEU A 985 7.23 21.61 -17.89
CA LEU A 985 7.26 22.50 -16.73
C LEU A 985 6.29 23.67 -16.94
N MET A 986 6.21 24.23 -18.15
CA MET A 986 5.20 25.25 -18.49
C MET A 986 3.77 24.74 -18.30
N LEU A 987 3.48 23.48 -18.66
CA LEU A 987 2.16 22.88 -18.41
C LEU A 987 1.88 22.76 -16.91
N MET A 988 2.87 22.40 -16.09
CA MET A 988 2.70 22.34 -14.63
C MET A 988 2.49 23.71 -13.98
N LEU A 989 2.91 24.81 -14.63
CA LEU A 989 2.68 26.17 -14.15
C LEU A 989 1.28 26.71 -14.48
N THR A 990 0.57 26.13 -15.45
CA THR A 990 -0.78 26.59 -15.85
C THR A 990 -1.79 26.73 -14.69
N PRO A 991 -1.84 25.85 -13.67
CA PRO A 991 -2.79 26.00 -12.57
C PRO A 991 -2.46 27.22 -11.70
N ILE A 992 -1.17 27.43 -11.39
CA ILE A 992 -0.74 28.56 -10.55
C ILE A 992 -0.88 29.87 -11.31
N LEU A 993 -0.48 29.93 -12.59
CA LEU A 993 -0.69 31.11 -13.42
C LEU A 993 -2.18 31.46 -13.56
N SER A 994 -3.07 30.47 -13.61
CA SER A 994 -4.53 30.70 -13.62
C SER A 994 -5.02 31.27 -12.29
N LEU A 995 -4.47 30.81 -11.16
CA LEU A 995 -4.79 31.34 -9.82
C LEU A 995 -4.27 32.77 -9.64
N SER A 996 -3.03 33.06 -10.03
CA SER A 996 -2.45 34.40 -10.01
C SER A 996 -3.21 35.38 -10.92
N SER A 997 -3.68 34.88 -12.07
CA SER A 997 -4.56 35.61 -12.98
C SER A 997 -5.88 36.01 -12.33
N GLU A 998 -6.48 35.12 -11.54
CA GLU A 998 -7.72 35.41 -10.81
C GLU A 998 -7.52 36.59 -9.83
N PHE A 999 -6.41 36.58 -9.08
CA PHE A 999 -6.05 37.69 -8.18
C PHE A 999 -5.75 38.98 -8.94
N PHE A 1000 -5.06 38.91 -10.07
CA PHE A 1000 -4.74 40.10 -10.86
C PHE A 1000 -6.00 40.82 -11.35
N VAL A 1001 -6.92 40.08 -11.97
CA VAL A 1001 -8.18 40.65 -12.49
C VAL A 1001 -9.04 41.20 -11.36
N ALA A 1002 -9.05 40.52 -10.21
CA ALA A 1002 -9.76 40.99 -9.03
C ALA A 1002 -9.18 42.31 -8.48
N ASN A 1003 -7.86 42.45 -8.38
CA ASN A 1003 -7.23 43.73 -8.00
C ASN A 1003 -7.57 44.83 -9.01
N TRP A 1004 -7.54 44.52 -10.31
CA TRP A 1004 -7.91 45.49 -11.36
C TRP A 1004 -9.37 45.95 -11.16
N LYS A 1005 -10.30 45.01 -11.03
CA LYS A 1005 -11.71 45.33 -10.77
C LYS A 1005 -11.96 46.05 -9.45
N GLY A 1006 -11.11 45.84 -8.45
CA GLY A 1006 -11.11 46.60 -7.20
C GLY A 1006 -10.61 48.03 -7.32
N GLY A 1007 -10.15 48.47 -8.50
CA GLY A 1007 -9.63 49.83 -8.72
C GLY A 1007 -8.18 49.99 -8.27
N ALA A 1008 -7.39 48.92 -8.23
CA ALA A 1008 -5.97 49.01 -7.90
C ALA A 1008 -5.23 49.95 -8.87
N PRO A 1009 -4.38 50.87 -8.38
CA PRO A 1009 -3.54 51.70 -9.24
C PRO A 1009 -2.66 50.86 -10.16
N PHE A 1010 -2.29 51.41 -11.32
CA PHE A 1010 -1.43 50.73 -12.29
C PHE A 1010 -0.12 50.24 -11.67
N GLU A 1011 0.49 51.03 -10.79
CA GLU A 1011 1.73 50.66 -10.08
C GLU A 1011 1.55 49.42 -9.20
N CYS A 1012 0.41 49.30 -8.50
CA CYS A 1012 0.05 48.13 -7.70
C CYS A 1012 -0.14 46.90 -8.59
N LEU A 1013 -0.88 47.04 -9.70
CA LEU A 1013 -1.07 45.97 -10.68
C LEU A 1013 0.26 45.53 -11.30
N PHE A 1014 1.12 46.47 -11.66
CA PHE A 1014 2.41 46.20 -12.27
C PHE A 1014 3.38 45.54 -11.28
N SER A 1015 3.41 45.99 -10.02
CA SER A 1015 4.18 45.33 -8.95
C SER A 1015 3.71 43.91 -8.70
N PHE A 1016 2.39 43.69 -8.66
CA PHE A 1016 1.82 42.34 -8.56
C PHE A 1016 2.21 41.48 -9.78
N ALA A 1017 2.11 42.03 -11.00
CA ALA A 1017 2.48 41.34 -12.23
C ALA A 1017 3.95 40.90 -12.23
N VAL A 1018 4.86 41.81 -11.87
CA VAL A 1018 6.30 41.54 -11.78
C VAL A 1018 6.61 40.54 -10.66
N GLY A 1019 6.08 40.78 -9.46
CA GLY A 1019 6.41 40.00 -8.26
C GLY A 1019 5.80 38.59 -8.25
N ILE A 1020 4.58 38.42 -8.76
CA ILE A 1020 3.86 37.14 -8.75
C ILE A 1020 4.00 36.42 -10.10
N PHE A 1021 3.49 36.97 -11.22
CA PHE A 1021 3.49 36.21 -12.49
C PHE A 1021 4.91 35.94 -12.99
N VAL A 1022 5.72 36.99 -13.09
CA VAL A 1022 7.02 36.88 -13.73
C VAL A 1022 8.01 36.26 -12.75
N ALA A 1023 8.21 36.89 -11.59
CA ALA A 1023 9.22 36.44 -10.63
C ALA A 1023 8.86 35.09 -9.98
N PHE A 1024 7.71 35.00 -9.32
CA PHE A 1024 7.33 33.79 -8.59
C PHE A 1024 6.89 32.64 -9.52
N ASP A 1025 5.85 32.84 -10.33
CA ASP A 1025 5.24 31.75 -11.09
C ASP A 1025 6.16 31.25 -12.21
N ILE A 1026 6.73 32.15 -13.02
CA ILE A 1026 7.54 31.75 -14.18
C ILE A 1026 8.96 31.37 -13.78
N PHE A 1027 9.67 32.19 -13.00
CA PHE A 1027 11.10 31.92 -12.71
C PHE A 1027 11.31 31.10 -11.44
N TYR A 1028 10.74 31.50 -10.31
CA TYR A 1028 11.00 30.86 -9.03
C TYR A 1028 10.43 29.43 -8.96
N LEU A 1029 9.15 29.23 -9.29
CA LEU A 1029 8.53 27.91 -9.28
C LEU A 1029 9.15 26.96 -10.31
N MET A 1030 9.53 27.47 -11.49
CA MET A 1030 10.28 26.72 -12.49
C MET A 1030 11.61 26.22 -11.92
N ALA A 1031 12.36 27.09 -11.23
CA ALA A 1031 13.59 26.72 -10.54
C ALA A 1031 13.34 25.65 -9.47
N CYS A 1032 12.28 25.78 -8.68
CA CYS A 1032 11.87 24.76 -7.71
C CYS A 1032 11.54 23.40 -8.36
N TYR A 1033 10.86 23.38 -9.52
CA TYR A 1033 10.59 22.12 -10.22
C TYR A 1033 11.84 21.47 -10.81
N LEU A 1034 12.78 22.28 -11.30
CA LEU A 1034 14.08 21.79 -11.75
C LEU A 1034 14.88 21.21 -10.59
N LEU A 1035 14.87 21.87 -9.43
CA LEU A 1035 15.51 21.38 -8.21
C LEU A 1035 14.86 20.10 -7.73
N MET A 1036 13.53 20.05 -7.71
CA MET A 1036 12.75 18.86 -7.37
C MET A 1036 13.14 17.68 -8.27
N ALA A 1037 13.16 17.87 -9.59
CA ALA A 1037 13.53 16.82 -10.52
C ALA A 1037 14.99 16.38 -10.36
N TYR A 1038 15.91 17.32 -10.16
CA TYR A 1038 17.32 17.03 -9.88
C TYR A 1038 17.51 16.20 -8.61
N LEU A 1039 16.94 16.65 -7.49
CA LEU A 1039 17.04 15.94 -6.21
C LEU A 1039 16.38 14.56 -6.27
N CYS A 1040 15.24 14.44 -6.94
CA CYS A 1040 14.57 13.15 -7.12
C CYS A 1040 15.44 12.17 -7.92
N ASP A 1041 16.15 12.65 -8.94
CA ASP A 1041 17.05 11.82 -9.76
C ASP A 1041 18.30 11.39 -9.00
N VAL A 1042 18.96 12.33 -8.34
CA VAL A 1042 20.20 12.10 -7.57
C VAL A 1042 19.96 11.17 -6.38
N LEU A 1043 18.83 11.34 -5.69
CA LEU A 1043 18.49 10.52 -4.52
C LEU A 1043 17.69 9.26 -4.89
N ALA A 1044 17.37 9.01 -6.16
CA ALA A 1044 16.64 7.80 -6.56
C ALA A 1044 17.38 6.47 -6.35
N PRO A 1045 18.71 6.32 -6.51
CA PRO A 1045 19.38 5.03 -6.41
C PRO A 1045 19.01 4.26 -5.13
N ARG A 1046 18.79 2.94 -5.26
CA ARG A 1046 18.21 2.10 -4.20
C ARG A 1046 19.05 2.16 -2.91
N ARG A 1047 18.45 2.69 -1.86
CA ARG A 1047 18.82 2.40 -0.46
C ARG A 1047 17.68 1.62 0.18
N PHE A 1048 17.99 0.55 0.89
CA PHE A 1048 16.96 -0.32 1.46
C PHE A 1048 16.36 0.29 2.75
N GLY A 1049 15.04 0.15 2.94
CA GLY A 1049 14.36 0.42 4.21
C GLY A 1049 13.97 1.88 4.47
N CYS A 1050 14.03 2.29 5.74
CA CYS A 1050 13.53 3.59 6.23
C CYS A 1050 14.24 4.80 5.61
N LEU A 1051 15.51 4.65 5.21
CA LEU A 1051 16.31 5.70 4.61
C LEU A 1051 15.70 6.23 3.30
N ASP A 1052 15.08 5.37 2.49
CA ASP A 1052 14.41 5.81 1.24
C ASP A 1052 13.20 6.71 1.54
N HIS A 1053 12.45 6.39 2.59
CA HIS A 1053 11.34 7.23 3.05
C HIS A 1053 11.83 8.56 3.62
N LEU A 1054 12.89 8.53 4.42
CA LEU A 1054 13.52 9.75 4.95
C LEU A 1054 14.08 10.65 3.85
N GLN A 1055 14.67 10.08 2.80
CA GLN A 1055 15.10 10.84 1.63
C GLN A 1055 13.93 11.45 0.87
N THR A 1056 12.82 10.71 0.68
CA THR A 1056 11.60 11.28 0.08
C THR A 1056 11.11 12.45 0.92
N LEU A 1057 11.00 12.26 2.23
CA LEU A 1057 10.53 13.27 3.17
C LEU A 1057 11.44 14.50 3.15
N PHE A 1058 12.76 14.31 3.10
CA PHE A 1058 13.73 15.41 2.97
C PHE A 1058 13.48 16.22 1.70
N VAL A 1059 13.32 15.57 0.53
CA VAL A 1059 13.02 16.29 -0.72
C VAL A 1059 11.68 17.02 -0.64
N ILE A 1060 10.66 16.41 -0.03
CA ILE A 1060 9.35 17.03 0.19
C ILE A 1060 9.50 18.29 1.05
N VAL A 1061 10.09 18.17 2.23
CA VAL A 1061 10.25 19.28 3.18
C VAL A 1061 11.05 20.42 2.55
N LEU A 1062 12.15 20.10 1.85
CA LEU A 1062 12.98 21.10 1.19
C LEU A 1062 12.25 21.81 0.05
N VAL A 1063 11.65 21.07 -0.89
CA VAL A 1063 10.99 21.66 -2.07
C VAL A 1063 9.74 22.43 -1.66
N VAL A 1064 8.88 21.85 -0.83
CA VAL A 1064 7.65 22.51 -0.36
C VAL A 1064 7.99 23.70 0.53
N GLY A 1065 9.03 23.59 1.36
CA GLY A 1065 9.55 24.69 2.17
C GLY A 1065 10.01 25.86 1.30
N LEU A 1066 10.82 25.60 0.27
CA LEU A 1066 11.27 26.63 -0.68
C LEU A 1066 10.10 27.28 -1.42
N MET A 1067 9.14 26.50 -1.92
CA MET A 1067 7.94 27.05 -2.58
C MET A 1067 7.13 27.93 -1.62
N SER A 1068 6.93 27.48 -0.38
CA SER A 1068 6.21 28.23 0.66
C SER A 1068 6.93 29.52 1.05
N TYR A 1069 8.26 29.49 1.08
CA TYR A 1069 9.07 30.67 1.35
C TYR A 1069 9.04 31.66 0.18
N GLY A 1070 9.16 31.16 -1.04
CA GLY A 1070 9.07 31.96 -2.27
C GLY A 1070 7.75 32.72 -2.39
N VAL A 1071 6.61 32.09 -2.06
CA VAL A 1071 5.32 32.78 -2.11
C VAL A 1071 5.21 33.88 -1.05
N GLN A 1072 5.75 33.64 0.16
CA GLN A 1072 5.77 34.64 1.22
C GLN A 1072 6.69 35.82 0.89
N TRP A 1073 7.87 35.55 0.35
CA TRP A 1073 8.81 36.57 -0.09
C TRP A 1073 8.30 37.38 -1.28
N SER A 1074 7.73 36.71 -2.28
CA SER A 1074 7.04 37.39 -3.37
C SER A 1074 5.95 38.30 -2.84
N ALA A 1075 5.11 37.79 -1.91
CA ALA A 1075 4.06 38.57 -1.27
C ALA A 1075 4.59 39.82 -0.57
N GLN A 1076 5.62 39.68 0.26
CA GLN A 1076 6.24 40.81 0.93
C GLN A 1076 6.86 41.80 -0.06
N ALA A 1077 7.54 41.30 -1.10
CA ALA A 1077 8.22 42.11 -2.09
C ALA A 1077 7.25 43.00 -2.89
N TYR A 1078 6.19 42.43 -3.47
CA TYR A 1078 5.22 43.22 -4.24
C TYR A 1078 4.36 44.13 -3.36
N GLN A 1079 4.15 43.74 -2.09
CA GLN A 1079 3.44 44.55 -1.10
C GLN A 1079 4.25 45.74 -0.64
N ALA A 1080 5.58 45.62 -0.57
CA ALA A 1080 6.43 46.69 -0.08
C ALA A 1080 6.61 47.81 -1.11
N SER A 1081 6.97 47.47 -2.36
CA SER A 1081 7.16 48.45 -3.44
C SER A 1081 7.35 47.76 -4.79
N LEU A 1082 7.21 48.53 -5.87
CA LEU A 1082 7.58 48.06 -7.21
C LEU A 1082 9.07 47.67 -7.30
N ALA A 1083 9.96 48.43 -6.66
CA ALA A 1083 11.38 48.10 -6.59
C ALA A 1083 11.62 46.75 -5.88
N GLY A 1084 10.89 46.49 -4.78
CA GLY A 1084 10.89 45.21 -4.10
C GLY A 1084 10.53 44.04 -5.03
N ALA A 1085 9.48 44.20 -5.83
CA ALA A 1085 9.09 43.21 -6.84
C ALA A 1085 10.20 42.94 -7.87
N PHE A 1086 10.89 43.98 -8.36
CA PHE A 1086 12.03 43.81 -9.29
C PHE A 1086 13.25 43.15 -8.64
N VAL A 1087 13.54 43.45 -7.36
CA VAL A 1087 14.60 42.76 -6.61
C VAL A 1087 14.28 41.27 -6.50
N PHE A 1088 13.04 40.92 -6.17
CA PHE A 1088 12.61 39.52 -6.10
C PHE A 1088 12.65 38.83 -7.49
N LEU A 1089 12.32 39.56 -8.56
CA LEU A 1089 12.49 39.08 -9.94
C LEU A 1089 13.95 38.75 -10.24
N ALA A 1090 14.89 39.65 -9.94
CA ALA A 1090 16.31 39.43 -10.18
C ALA A 1090 16.81 38.17 -9.43
N ILE A 1091 16.43 38.01 -8.16
CA ILE A 1091 16.75 36.82 -7.36
C ILE A 1091 16.17 35.56 -8.00
N SER A 1092 14.91 35.60 -8.44
CA SER A 1092 14.23 34.46 -9.06
C SER A 1092 14.86 34.06 -10.39
N VAL A 1093 15.27 35.02 -11.22
CA VAL A 1093 16.00 34.78 -12.47
C VAL A 1093 17.36 34.14 -12.19
N VAL A 1094 18.13 34.67 -11.22
CA VAL A 1094 19.41 34.08 -10.81
C VAL A 1094 19.22 32.63 -10.32
N PHE A 1095 18.19 32.38 -9.51
CA PHE A 1095 17.87 31.03 -9.04
C PHE A 1095 17.51 30.09 -10.19
N ALA A 1096 16.68 30.53 -11.14
CA ALA A 1096 16.34 29.76 -12.34
C ALA A 1096 17.56 29.45 -13.21
N VAL A 1097 18.44 30.44 -13.44
CA VAL A 1097 19.69 30.27 -14.19
C VAL A 1097 20.63 29.30 -13.50
N LEU A 1098 20.78 29.39 -12.17
CA LEU A 1098 21.58 28.44 -11.39
C LEU A 1098 21.04 27.02 -11.52
N MET A 1099 19.72 26.85 -11.43
CA MET A 1099 19.09 25.54 -11.58
C MET A 1099 19.23 24.99 -13.00
N TRP A 1100 19.14 25.85 -14.03
CA TRP A 1100 19.44 25.46 -15.41
C TRP A 1100 20.91 25.07 -15.59
N TRP A 1101 21.84 25.77 -14.95
CA TRP A 1101 23.25 25.45 -15.00
C TRP A 1101 23.55 24.11 -14.30
N LEU A 1102 22.98 23.86 -13.11
CA LEU A 1102 23.07 22.56 -12.42
C LEU A 1102 22.50 21.43 -13.28
N GLU A 1103 21.36 21.68 -13.93
CA GLU A 1103 20.79 20.73 -14.88
C GLU A 1103 21.76 20.43 -16.04
N GLY A 1104 22.37 21.47 -16.63
CA GLY A 1104 23.35 21.34 -17.69
C GLY A 1104 24.63 20.61 -17.27
N ARG A 1105 25.19 20.92 -16.10
CA ARG A 1105 26.42 20.30 -15.60
C ARG A 1105 26.25 18.80 -15.37
N SER A 1106 25.09 18.39 -14.85
CA SER A 1106 24.79 16.95 -14.71
C SER A 1106 24.71 16.20 -16.04
N ARG A 1107 24.54 16.89 -17.18
CA ARG A 1107 24.64 16.28 -18.51
C ARG A 1107 26.08 16.17 -18.99
N CYS A 1108 26.93 17.17 -18.73
CA CYS A 1108 28.32 17.18 -19.21
C CYS A 1108 29.29 16.36 -18.34
N GLY A 1109 29.05 16.27 -17.03
CA GLY A 1109 29.99 15.65 -16.08
C GLY A 1109 30.22 14.15 -16.30
N GLN A 1110 29.26 13.43 -16.88
CA GLN A 1110 29.39 11.99 -17.15
C GLN A 1110 30.08 11.68 -18.48
N THR A 1111 30.01 12.56 -19.48
CA THR A 1111 30.64 12.31 -20.79
C THR A 1111 32.17 12.45 -20.76
N CYS A 1112 32.74 13.23 -19.84
CA CYS A 1112 34.18 13.54 -19.86
C CYS A 1112 35.06 12.52 -19.12
N HIS A 1113 34.52 11.64 -18.28
CA HIS A 1113 35.34 10.68 -17.52
C HIS A 1113 35.70 9.40 -18.29
N GLY A 1114 35.02 9.09 -19.41
CA GLY A 1114 35.29 7.87 -20.19
C GLY A 1114 36.32 8.01 -21.31
N SER A 1115 36.61 9.22 -21.81
CA SER A 1115 37.38 9.36 -23.07
C SER A 1115 38.87 9.68 -22.89
N SER A 1116 39.34 9.99 -21.67
CA SER A 1116 40.71 10.53 -21.48
C SER A 1116 41.74 9.52 -20.95
N LYS A 1117 41.36 8.29 -20.60
CA LYS A 1117 42.32 7.32 -20.02
C LYS A 1117 42.72 6.15 -20.91
N ASP A 1118 41.93 5.77 -21.92
CA ASP A 1118 42.23 4.57 -22.73
C ASP A 1118 42.96 4.86 -24.06
N ALA A 1119 43.23 6.12 -24.38
CA ALA A 1119 43.89 6.49 -25.64
C ALA A 1119 45.45 6.47 -25.59
N ARG A 1120 46.08 5.95 -24.53
CA ARG A 1120 47.56 5.89 -24.45
C ARG A 1120 48.20 4.49 -24.52
N ASP A 1121 47.46 3.40 -24.37
CA ASP A 1121 48.10 2.08 -24.17
C ASP A 1121 47.68 0.98 -25.18
N THR A 1122 47.22 1.33 -26.38
CA THR A 1122 46.98 0.33 -27.46
C THR A 1122 47.87 0.55 -28.67
N GLU A 1123 49.17 0.32 -28.49
CA GLU A 1123 50.04 -0.12 -29.59
C GLU A 1123 49.65 -1.56 -29.96
N PHE A 1124 48.94 -1.73 -31.08
CA PHE A 1124 48.76 -3.04 -31.72
C PHE A 1124 50.01 -3.38 -32.54
N PRO A 1125 50.51 -4.64 -32.50
CA PRO A 1125 51.57 -5.07 -33.39
C PRO A 1125 51.01 -5.25 -34.81
N GLN A 1126 51.63 -4.56 -35.77
CA GLN A 1126 51.47 -4.82 -37.19
C GLN A 1126 51.87 -6.27 -37.48
N ASN A 1127 50.91 -7.08 -37.91
CA ASN A 1127 51.21 -8.36 -38.54
C ASN A 1127 50.74 -8.29 -40.00
N THR A 1128 51.72 -8.19 -40.90
CA THR A 1128 51.56 -8.22 -42.35
C THR A 1128 51.34 -9.65 -42.82
N GLY A 1129 50.25 -9.89 -43.55
CA GLY A 1129 50.02 -11.16 -44.25
C GLY A 1129 48.72 -11.16 -45.07
N THR A 1130 48.81 -10.75 -46.33
CA THR A 1130 47.88 -11.07 -47.44
C THR A 1130 48.16 -12.47 -48.00
N PRO A 1131 47.25 -13.13 -48.76
CA PRO A 1131 45.79 -13.03 -48.83
C PRO A 1131 45.04 -14.21 -48.19
#